data_AF-A0A6P0S1W3-F1
#
_entry.id   AF-A0A6P0S1W3-F1
#
_cell.length_a   1.000
_cell.length_b   1.000
_cell.length_c   1.000
_cell.angle_alpha   90.00
_cell.angle_beta   90.00
_cell.angle_gamma   90.00
#
_symmetry.space_group_name_H-M   'P 1'
#
loop_
_entity.id
_entity.type
_entity.pdbx_description
1 polymer ?
#
loop_
_entity_poly.entity_id
_entity_poly.type
_entity_poly.pdbx_seq_one_letter_code
_entity_poly.pdbx_strand_id
1 'polypeptide(L)'
;MSNPNASPSDDDDLKTAPIKITNSKQDARTTTNLQELGIPLKAGGIKIKNPSSEEATLIWSKSQDAPSDDSGLKTTPIELEFPLRDLRFAAEVVAQVEVQSSIRKKVIDKLVVTGLGLDTDFEEDVTKQLLRLLRQIELFNNNRKDVITRLQQGADDLTLSDEIRVKAKLAILYIACGEVGTKLVNQVTASVSQLEPTLFSEMKDLVEELGEEMTPALETTRQHYCSAPESQKALTFLTAMSCLRTDKYDQAITLLEEIAEQPDSNLSPYIDWALASCYQEKEKFEQAVDYYQQCFEKLEPYIEPTALLLFWGNRGVCHCLHSKYEQALDCFQKMLKITREIHKPKYKSLALYHIGRTYKEWGKYKQAIEYYQQSRDLDQYLGQDKNLANMWYWLGDCYQQWGKYKQAVEHQQQCLIICQQLDNQPRIALSYYQLGRIYQTWGKYEEAIEYQQQCLTIRQQLDDKPGIANAYYWLGIIYQDWGKYKQAITQFKKSRKLYEQLERRKDVADTCFWISNCHQNRGKYNQALEDQQQCLTIRQQLDDKPGVANAYYCLGIIYQDWGKYEQAIAYYQQSCQLYEQLDLQQKVANKWNWLADCYRKWGKYQQAVEFQLQNLAICKQLDDQPRIALAYFQLGRIYQDWGKYEDAIAYYQQSRQLYEQLEKQKDIADLWYNLAGCYREWCKYEQAVECELKDLAIRQQLDDQPRIALAYFQLGRIYQDWGKYEDAIAYYQQSRQLYEQSNRQQSVAMQWVWLAVCYRDWNQYEQALECELKHLEIRQQLDDQSWVALAYSHLGRIYKDWEKYEQAIAYYQQSRELYEQLEKQKDVANQWNNLAVCYREWGKYEQALEHQQQCLKIRQQLDDQSRIALAYYQLGRIYQDWDKYEEAIAYHQQSLQLYEQLEKQKDVANQWSWIAKSYRDAGDYTKAIEYYQQSCHLHQQLSQDKSTAIDLKNIGKSQCLLAKNTPDKAAALDLLSQAEENIRQAIQLDTAGEYKQNLAYDYTTLGLLWSERLRLFEETGRRGDGEMGRSEIPRNVSLTSADNLSLEDQIAQFEECYHTGFTYFTELGQIINRAEEALDMAKAYLEIPVIENRDKAEAIAQESLQIFQEYNRYKLADGAREFLGKCAG
;
A
#
# COMPACT_ATOMS: atom_id res chain seq x y z
N MET A 1 76.58 -2.98 -2.98
CA MET A 1 75.87 -2.71 -1.71
C MET A 1 74.49 -2.17 -2.06
N SER A 2 73.33 -2.74 -1.74
CA SER A 2 72.86 -4.13 -1.56
C SER A 2 71.34 -4.10 -1.86
N ASN A 3 70.87 -5.00 -2.73
CA ASN A 3 69.46 -5.41 -2.98
C ASN A 3 69.00 -6.40 -1.87
N PRO A 4 67.78 -7.04 -1.81
CA PRO A 4 66.87 -7.55 -2.90
C PRO A 4 65.33 -7.32 -2.70
N ASN A 5 64.46 -7.14 -3.73
CA ASN A 5 63.91 -8.01 -4.83
C ASN A 5 62.80 -9.00 -4.39
N ALA A 6 61.74 -9.31 -5.15
CA ALA A 6 61.24 -8.90 -6.48
C ALA A 6 59.78 -9.44 -6.69
N SER A 7 59.08 -8.82 -7.65
CA SER A 7 57.84 -9.20 -8.35
C SER A 7 58.09 -10.34 -9.38
N PRO A 8 57.23 -10.74 -10.37
CA PRO A 8 55.94 -10.17 -10.83
C PRO A 8 54.87 -11.17 -11.36
N SER A 9 53.81 -10.54 -11.88
CA SER A 9 52.68 -10.92 -12.73
C SER A 9 53.01 -11.31 -14.18
N ASP A 10 52.00 -11.85 -14.89
CA ASP A 10 51.47 -11.45 -16.22
C ASP A 10 51.20 -12.56 -17.27
N ASP A 11 50.06 -12.31 -17.96
CA ASP A 11 49.73 -12.48 -19.39
C ASP A 11 49.05 -13.75 -20.01
N ASP A 12 47.83 -13.45 -20.52
CA ASP A 12 47.29 -13.55 -21.89
C ASP A 12 46.96 -14.88 -22.62
N ASP A 13 45.65 -15.07 -22.81
CA ASP A 13 44.86 -14.94 -24.07
C ASP A 13 45.13 -15.77 -25.36
N LEU A 14 43.98 -16.10 -26.02
CA LEU A 14 43.71 -16.41 -27.46
C LEU A 14 43.56 -17.87 -28.00
N LYS A 15 42.28 -18.21 -28.25
CA LYS A 15 41.61 -18.64 -29.52
C LYS A 15 41.97 -19.95 -30.30
N THR A 16 40.89 -20.75 -30.47
CA THR A 16 40.34 -21.42 -31.67
C THR A 16 40.96 -22.71 -32.30
N ALA A 17 40.16 -23.79 -32.17
CA ALA A 17 39.68 -24.73 -33.21
C ALA A 17 40.57 -25.96 -33.63
N PRO A 18 40.06 -26.93 -34.44
CA PRO A 18 39.33 -28.14 -34.00
C PRO A 18 39.87 -29.46 -34.62
N ILE A 19 39.67 -30.65 -34.04
CA ILE A 19 40.01 -31.92 -34.73
C ILE A 19 39.00 -33.06 -34.49
N LYS A 20 38.54 -33.64 -35.62
CA LYS A 20 37.74 -34.86 -35.78
C LYS A 20 38.66 -36.08 -36.03
N ILE A 21 38.29 -37.21 -35.43
CA ILE A 21 38.29 -38.62 -35.91
C ILE A 21 39.55 -39.16 -36.63
N THR A 22 40.13 -40.24 -36.07
CA THR A 22 40.59 -41.42 -36.84
C THR A 22 40.52 -42.72 -36.03
N ASN A 23 40.08 -43.79 -36.68
CA ASN A 23 40.07 -45.19 -36.25
C ASN A 23 41.49 -45.81 -36.24
N SER A 24 41.76 -46.76 -35.34
CA SER A 24 42.36 -48.06 -35.70
C SER A 24 42.39 -49.04 -34.53
N LYS A 25 42.04 -50.29 -34.84
CA LYS A 25 42.09 -51.49 -34.00
C LYS A 25 43.53 -51.95 -33.68
N GLN A 26 43.65 -52.71 -32.59
CA GLN A 26 44.12 -54.12 -32.50
C GLN A 26 45.22 -54.44 -31.47
N ASP A 27 44.86 -55.39 -30.60
CA ASP A 27 45.64 -56.49 -30.03
C ASP A 27 46.83 -56.22 -29.09
N ALA A 28 46.70 -56.71 -27.84
CA ALA A 28 47.33 -57.97 -27.38
C ALA A 28 47.74 -57.94 -25.88
N ARG A 29 47.01 -58.74 -25.10
CA ARG A 29 47.46 -59.71 -24.09
C ARG A 29 48.58 -59.41 -23.06
N THR A 30 48.30 -59.99 -21.89
CA THR A 30 49.17 -60.64 -20.88
C THR A 30 49.73 -59.82 -19.71
N THR A 31 49.02 -59.97 -18.59
CA THR A 31 49.48 -60.46 -17.28
C THR A 31 50.78 -59.93 -16.68
N THR A 32 50.62 -59.23 -15.54
CA THR A 32 51.45 -59.51 -14.35
C THR A 32 50.64 -59.23 -13.09
N ASN A 33 50.54 -60.26 -12.23
CA ASN A 33 50.18 -60.12 -10.81
C ASN A 33 51.16 -59.18 -10.12
N LEU A 34 50.71 -58.48 -9.08
CA LEU A 34 51.42 -58.49 -7.80
C LEU A 34 50.49 -58.03 -6.67
N GLN A 35 50.20 -59.01 -5.82
CA GLN A 35 49.81 -58.92 -4.42
C GLN A 35 50.80 -58.06 -3.60
N GLU A 36 50.89 -56.77 -3.88
CA GLU A 36 51.64 -55.84 -3.04
C GLU A 36 50.75 -54.66 -2.72
N LEU A 37 50.27 -54.62 -1.48
CA LEU A 37 49.98 -53.43 -0.63
C LEU A 37 48.99 -53.76 0.51
N GLY A 38 49.04 -54.99 1.03
CA GLY A 38 48.14 -55.47 2.09
C GLY A 38 47.92 -54.50 3.26
N ILE A 39 46.66 -54.13 3.48
CA ILE A 39 46.06 -53.59 4.72
C ILE A 39 44.68 -54.29 4.87
N PRO A 40 44.27 -54.75 6.06
CA PRO A 40 43.33 -55.87 6.19
C PRO A 40 41.86 -55.45 5.97
N LEU A 41 41.20 -56.11 5.03
CA LEU A 41 39.74 -56.06 4.87
C LEU A 41 39.07 -56.89 5.97
N LYS A 42 38.39 -56.22 6.90
CA LYS A 42 37.47 -56.86 7.84
C LYS A 42 36.18 -57.30 7.10
N ALA A 43 36.20 -58.58 6.75
CA ALA A 43 35.12 -59.58 6.71
C ALA A 43 33.84 -59.33 5.87
N GLY A 44 33.82 -59.99 4.71
CA GLY A 44 32.63 -60.34 3.91
C GLY A 44 33.03 -60.74 2.49
N GLY A 45 33.31 -62.02 2.24
CA GLY A 45 33.71 -62.50 0.91
C GLY A 45 32.51 -62.79 -0.01
N ILE A 46 32.59 -62.38 -1.28
CA ILE A 46 31.62 -62.73 -2.32
C ILE A 46 32.18 -63.87 -3.16
N LYS A 47 31.42 -64.95 -3.34
CA LYS A 47 31.75 -66.04 -4.27
C LYS A 47 30.66 -66.19 -5.31
N ILE A 48 31.05 -66.36 -6.57
CA ILE A 48 30.14 -66.69 -7.66
C ILE A 48 30.24 -68.20 -7.90
N LYS A 49 29.10 -68.88 -7.83
CA LYS A 49 28.99 -70.32 -8.09
C LYS A 49 28.43 -70.51 -9.50
N ASN A 50 29.06 -71.39 -10.28
CA ASN A 50 28.71 -71.72 -11.68
C ASN A 50 28.65 -70.52 -12.64
N PRO A 51 29.78 -69.79 -12.87
CA PRO A 51 29.83 -68.59 -13.72
C PRO A 51 29.60 -68.85 -15.23
N SER A 52 29.31 -70.08 -15.63
CA SER A 52 29.15 -70.51 -17.03
C SER A 52 27.79 -71.14 -17.32
N SER A 53 26.84 -71.11 -16.39
CA SER A 53 25.44 -71.54 -16.62
C SER A 53 24.46 -70.39 -16.34
N GLU A 54 23.24 -70.50 -16.89
CA GLU A 54 22.13 -69.56 -16.60
C GLU A 54 21.67 -69.57 -15.13
N GLU A 55 22.25 -70.43 -14.29
CA GLU A 55 22.00 -70.52 -12.84
C GLU A 55 23.16 -69.95 -12.02
N ALA A 56 23.90 -68.97 -12.55
CA ALA A 56 24.95 -68.29 -11.79
C ALA A 56 24.36 -67.63 -10.53
N THR A 57 24.88 -68.00 -9.37
CA THR A 57 24.43 -67.50 -8.06
C THR A 57 25.56 -66.79 -7.33
N LEU A 58 25.25 -65.62 -6.80
CA LEU A 58 26.16 -64.75 -6.05
C LEU A 58 25.94 -65.00 -4.55
N ILE A 59 26.96 -65.53 -3.88
CA ILE A 59 26.89 -65.95 -2.47
C ILE A 59 27.55 -64.89 -1.61
N TRP A 60 26.79 -64.38 -0.64
CA TRP A 60 27.27 -63.43 0.38
C TRP A 60 27.21 -64.06 1.77
N SER A 61 28.35 -64.03 2.48
CA SER A 61 28.48 -64.54 3.86
C SER A 61 28.78 -63.41 4.84
N LYS A 62 28.00 -63.29 5.93
CA LYS A 62 28.18 -62.29 7.00
C LYS A 62 28.94 -62.90 8.20
N SER A 63 30.02 -62.28 8.69
CA SER A 63 30.55 -62.59 10.04
C SER A 63 29.88 -61.69 11.08
N GLN A 64 29.54 -62.23 12.26
CA GLN A 64 29.06 -61.44 13.39
C GLN A 64 30.23 -61.00 14.28
N ASP A 65 30.34 -59.71 14.55
CA ASP A 65 31.04 -59.17 15.72
C ASP A 65 29.98 -58.85 16.78
N ALA A 66 30.07 -59.43 17.99
CA ALA A 66 29.44 -58.90 19.19
C ALA A 66 30.33 -59.16 20.43
N PRO A 67 30.37 -58.24 21.41
CA PRO A 67 31.26 -58.34 22.56
C PRO A 67 30.74 -59.32 23.63
N SER A 68 31.69 -59.75 24.47
CA SER A 68 31.61 -60.72 25.57
C SER A 68 30.41 -60.59 26.50
N ASP A 69 29.67 -61.69 26.69
CA ASP A 69 29.41 -62.26 28.03
C ASP A 69 28.95 -63.72 27.95
N ASP A 70 29.30 -64.46 29.00
CA ASP A 70 29.44 -65.91 29.11
C ASP A 70 28.09 -66.66 29.19
N SER A 71 27.67 -67.32 28.10
CA SER A 71 26.78 -68.50 28.16
C SER A 71 26.87 -69.31 26.87
N GLY A 72 27.47 -70.50 26.93
CA GLY A 72 27.76 -71.33 25.76
C GLY A 72 26.51 -71.85 25.03
N LEU A 73 26.23 -71.32 23.84
CA LEU A 73 25.39 -71.92 22.80
C LEU A 73 25.99 -71.58 21.41
N LYS A 74 26.32 -72.61 20.62
CA LYS A 74 26.87 -72.47 19.25
C LYS A 74 25.76 -72.04 18.27
N THR A 75 25.99 -71.00 17.47
CA THR A 75 25.15 -70.62 16.30
C THR A 75 25.96 -70.63 15.00
N THR A 76 25.41 -71.22 13.93
CA THR A 76 25.99 -71.33 12.58
C THR A 76 25.88 -70.02 11.76
N PRO A 77 26.79 -69.75 10.79
CA PRO A 77 26.76 -68.54 9.95
C PRO A 77 25.59 -68.52 8.96
N ILE A 78 25.10 -67.32 8.59
CA ILE A 78 24.06 -67.12 7.57
C ILE A 78 24.72 -66.84 6.22
N GLU A 79 24.51 -67.71 5.23
CA GLU A 79 24.88 -67.52 3.82
C GLU A 79 23.61 -67.18 3.02
N LEU A 80 23.66 -66.10 2.21
CA LEU A 80 22.57 -65.69 1.32
C LEU A 80 23.02 -65.87 -0.14
N GLU A 81 22.30 -66.68 -0.90
CA GLU A 81 22.55 -66.91 -2.33
C GLU A 81 21.56 -66.08 -3.18
N PHE A 82 22.07 -65.31 -4.15
CA PHE A 82 21.26 -64.52 -5.08
C PHE A 82 21.39 -65.06 -6.51
N PRO A 83 20.31 -65.53 -7.16
CA PRO A 83 20.34 -65.90 -8.57
C PRO A 83 20.51 -64.65 -9.44
N LEU A 84 21.51 -64.63 -10.33
CA LEU A 84 21.74 -63.48 -11.24
C LEU A 84 20.53 -63.20 -12.16
N ARG A 85 19.68 -64.21 -12.40
CA ARG A 85 18.43 -64.07 -13.17
C ARG A 85 17.44 -63.10 -12.51
N ASP A 86 17.43 -63.02 -11.19
CA ASP A 86 16.46 -62.20 -10.45
C ASP A 86 16.90 -60.72 -10.41
N LEU A 87 18.21 -60.46 -10.42
CA LEU A 87 18.80 -59.13 -10.62
C LEU A 87 18.60 -58.63 -12.06
N ARG A 88 18.69 -59.55 -13.04
CA ARG A 88 18.38 -59.27 -14.44
C ARG A 88 16.89 -59.00 -14.66
N PHE A 89 16.01 -59.75 -13.99
CA PHE A 89 14.56 -59.54 -13.97
C PHE A 89 14.20 -58.20 -13.32
N ALA A 90 14.85 -57.81 -12.21
CA ALA A 90 14.62 -56.50 -11.59
C ALA A 90 15.08 -55.33 -12.50
N ALA A 91 16.20 -55.48 -13.21
CA ALA A 91 16.67 -54.50 -14.18
C ALA A 91 15.76 -54.40 -15.42
N GLU A 92 15.21 -55.53 -15.88
CA GLU A 92 14.23 -55.59 -16.95
C GLU A 92 12.89 -54.97 -16.51
N VAL A 93 12.44 -55.18 -15.27
CA VAL A 93 11.24 -54.55 -14.70
C VAL A 93 11.36 -53.03 -14.61
N VAL A 94 12.52 -52.49 -14.20
CA VAL A 94 12.75 -51.03 -14.14
C VAL A 94 12.78 -50.39 -15.54
N ALA A 95 13.13 -51.16 -16.57
CA ALA A 95 13.15 -50.70 -17.95
C ALA A 95 11.77 -50.63 -18.63
N GLN A 96 10.77 -51.38 -18.15
CA GLN A 96 9.46 -51.50 -18.82
C GLN A 96 8.34 -50.66 -18.19
N VAL A 97 8.63 -49.81 -17.20
CA VAL A 97 7.62 -48.97 -16.54
C VAL A 97 7.74 -47.52 -17.03
N GLU A 98 6.68 -46.98 -17.63
CA GLU A 98 6.56 -45.54 -17.91
C GLU A 98 6.36 -44.77 -16.60
N VAL A 99 7.48 -44.37 -16.03
CA VAL A 99 7.50 -43.57 -14.79
C VAL A 99 7.44 -42.09 -15.14
N GLN A 100 6.57 -41.31 -14.47
CA GLN A 100 6.59 -39.83 -14.45
C GLN A 100 8.04 -39.32 -14.31
N SER A 101 8.40 -38.27 -15.04
CA SER A 101 9.77 -37.71 -15.05
C SER A 101 10.32 -37.41 -13.64
N SER A 102 9.44 -37.11 -12.68
CA SER A 102 9.75 -36.86 -11.27
C SER A 102 10.14 -38.12 -10.47
N ILE A 103 9.54 -39.29 -10.76
CA ILE A 103 9.86 -40.56 -10.11
C ILE A 103 11.02 -41.24 -10.84
N ARG A 104 11.12 -41.10 -12.17
CA ARG A 104 12.28 -41.56 -12.96
C ARG A 104 13.55 -40.84 -12.52
N LYS A 105 13.49 -39.52 -12.33
CA LYS A 105 14.57 -38.71 -11.76
C LYS A 105 14.88 -39.12 -10.32
N LYS A 106 13.88 -39.36 -9.47
CA LYS A 106 14.11 -39.83 -8.08
C LYS A 106 14.71 -41.23 -8.00
N VAL A 107 14.41 -42.14 -8.93
CA VAL A 107 14.97 -43.49 -8.99
C VAL A 107 16.36 -43.48 -9.60
N ILE A 108 16.62 -42.65 -10.62
CA ILE A 108 17.97 -42.40 -11.17
C ILE A 108 18.85 -41.73 -10.11
N ASP A 109 18.37 -40.69 -9.42
CA ASP A 109 19.09 -40.04 -8.32
C ASP A 109 19.33 -41.01 -7.16
N LYS A 110 18.39 -41.94 -6.89
CA LYS A 110 18.59 -42.98 -5.86
C LYS A 110 19.63 -44.01 -6.29
N LEU A 111 19.62 -44.45 -7.55
CA LEU A 111 20.57 -45.41 -8.12
C LEU A 111 21.97 -44.82 -8.22
N VAL A 112 22.09 -43.52 -8.51
CA VAL A 112 23.34 -42.75 -8.51
C VAL A 112 23.87 -42.55 -7.07
N VAL A 113 22.99 -42.35 -6.08
CA VAL A 113 23.37 -42.16 -4.67
C VAL A 113 23.65 -43.48 -3.93
N THR A 114 23.17 -44.64 -4.39
CA THR A 114 23.47 -45.96 -3.77
C THR A 114 24.75 -46.64 -4.26
N GLY A 115 25.68 -45.90 -4.88
CA GLY A 115 27.08 -46.35 -4.99
C GLY A 115 27.44 -47.14 -6.25
N LEU A 116 27.13 -46.61 -7.43
CA LEU A 116 27.96 -46.83 -8.61
C LEU A 116 28.58 -45.49 -8.99
N GLY A 117 29.81 -45.27 -8.51
CA GLY A 117 30.68 -44.25 -9.10
C GLY A 117 30.90 -44.62 -10.55
N LEU A 118 30.19 -43.95 -11.45
CA LEU A 118 30.50 -43.98 -12.87
C LEU A 118 31.65 -43.01 -13.08
N ASP A 119 32.87 -43.47 -12.78
CA ASP A 119 34.07 -42.88 -13.38
C ASP A 119 34.39 -43.66 -14.65
N THR A 120 34.79 -42.90 -15.66
CA THR A 120 34.82 -43.25 -17.07
C THR A 120 35.92 -44.25 -17.42
N ASP A 121 35.56 -45.41 -17.97
CA ASP A 121 36.18 -46.07 -19.14
C ASP A 121 35.63 -47.50 -19.30
N PHE A 122 34.67 -47.68 -20.22
CA PHE A 122 34.05 -48.99 -20.48
C PHE A 122 34.55 -49.57 -21.82
N GLU A 123 35.37 -50.63 -21.78
CA GLU A 123 35.79 -51.41 -22.96
C GLU A 123 34.99 -52.71 -23.20
N GLU A 124 33.90 -52.99 -22.47
CA GLU A 124 33.18 -54.29 -22.59
C GLU A 124 31.87 -54.25 -23.42
N ASP A 125 31.71 -55.27 -24.28
CA ASP A 125 30.66 -55.45 -25.29
C ASP A 125 29.24 -55.73 -24.70
N VAL A 126 29.16 -56.10 -23.42
CA VAL A 126 27.90 -56.45 -22.73
C VAL A 126 27.05 -55.20 -22.41
N THR A 127 27.69 -54.06 -22.14
CA THR A 127 27.00 -52.79 -21.85
C THR A 127 26.26 -52.24 -23.08
N LYS A 128 26.80 -52.48 -24.29
CA LYS A 128 26.11 -52.16 -25.56
C LYS A 128 24.92 -53.07 -25.85
N GLN A 129 24.96 -54.32 -25.39
CA GLN A 129 23.84 -55.26 -25.53
C GLN A 129 22.68 -54.90 -24.59
N LEU A 130 22.98 -54.47 -23.37
CA LEU A 130 21.98 -53.99 -22.41
C LEU A 130 21.24 -52.76 -22.95
N LEU A 131 21.96 -51.78 -23.51
CA LEU A 131 21.38 -50.58 -24.12
C LEU A 131 20.51 -50.85 -25.36
N ARG A 132 20.76 -51.93 -26.10
CA ARG A 132 19.91 -52.38 -27.23
C ARG A 132 18.65 -53.10 -26.76
N LEU A 133 18.74 -53.88 -25.68
CA LEU A 133 17.61 -54.58 -25.09
C LEU A 133 16.59 -53.60 -24.49
N LEU A 134 17.09 -52.56 -23.80
CA LEU A 134 16.28 -51.48 -23.23
C LEU A 134 15.47 -50.72 -24.30
N ARG A 135 16.01 -50.58 -25.52
CA ARG A 135 15.31 -50.01 -26.69
C ARG A 135 14.29 -50.94 -27.35
N GLN A 136 14.39 -52.26 -27.16
CA GLN A 136 13.43 -53.23 -27.71
C GLN A 136 12.22 -53.44 -26.80
N ILE A 137 12.37 -53.18 -25.50
CA ILE A 137 11.33 -53.25 -24.48
C ILE A 137 10.23 -52.19 -24.72
N GLU A 138 10.59 -51.04 -25.27
CA GLU A 138 9.69 -49.93 -25.64
C GLU A 138 8.60 -50.34 -26.68
N LEU A 139 8.77 -51.48 -27.37
CA LEU A 139 7.86 -51.99 -28.41
C LEU A 139 6.82 -53.02 -27.93
N PHE A 140 6.86 -53.48 -26.66
CA PHE A 140 6.13 -54.68 -26.20
C PHE A 140 4.71 -54.41 -25.62
N ASN A 141 4.22 -53.18 -25.68
CA ASN A 141 3.06 -52.68 -24.92
C ASN A 141 1.64 -53.10 -25.41
N ASN A 142 1.48 -54.11 -26.28
CA ASN A 142 0.25 -54.23 -27.11
C ASN A 142 -0.71 -55.44 -26.92
N ASN A 143 -0.55 -56.42 -26.01
CA ASN A 143 -1.52 -57.56 -25.96
C ASN A 143 -1.77 -58.26 -24.60
N ARG A 144 -2.49 -57.59 -23.69
CA ARG A 144 -2.89 -58.12 -22.36
C ARG A 144 -4.01 -59.19 -22.39
N LYS A 145 -4.79 -59.28 -23.48
CA LYS A 145 -5.93 -60.22 -23.62
C LYS A 145 -5.53 -61.68 -23.84
N ASP A 146 -4.40 -61.96 -24.48
CA ASP A 146 -4.00 -63.33 -24.85
C ASP A 146 -3.53 -64.16 -23.66
N VAL A 147 -3.00 -63.52 -22.61
CA VAL A 147 -2.46 -64.20 -21.43
C VAL A 147 -3.57 -64.69 -20.49
N ILE A 148 -4.59 -63.86 -20.24
CA ILE A 148 -5.75 -64.23 -19.41
C ILE A 148 -6.54 -65.36 -20.08
N THR A 149 -6.69 -65.30 -21.40
CA THR A 149 -7.41 -66.31 -22.19
C THR A 149 -6.73 -67.69 -22.10
N ARG A 150 -5.39 -67.75 -22.07
CA ARG A 150 -4.66 -69.03 -21.95
C ARG A 150 -4.69 -69.62 -20.54
N LEU A 151 -4.69 -68.78 -19.51
CA LEU A 151 -4.81 -69.24 -18.13
C LEU A 151 -6.22 -69.76 -17.82
N GLN A 152 -7.25 -69.15 -18.42
CA GLN A 152 -8.64 -69.65 -18.34
C GLN A 152 -8.79 -71.01 -19.04
N GLN A 153 -8.15 -71.21 -20.18
CA GLN A 153 -8.12 -72.52 -20.86
C GLN A 153 -7.43 -73.61 -20.01
N GLY A 154 -6.33 -73.29 -19.31
CA GLY A 154 -5.67 -74.23 -18.39
C GLY A 154 -6.42 -74.47 -17.07
N ALA A 155 -7.29 -73.54 -16.66
CA ALA A 155 -8.11 -73.66 -15.47
C ALA A 155 -9.32 -74.61 -15.64
N ASP A 156 -9.82 -74.75 -16.87
CA ASP A 156 -11.03 -75.51 -17.21
C ASP A 156 -10.76 -76.85 -17.92
N ASP A 157 -9.49 -77.18 -18.19
CA ASP A 157 -9.09 -78.46 -18.81
C ASP A 157 -9.11 -79.62 -17.79
N LEU A 158 -10.12 -80.49 -17.92
CA LEU A 158 -10.36 -81.61 -17.02
C LEU A 158 -9.27 -82.70 -17.02
N THR A 159 -8.33 -82.65 -17.97
CA THR A 159 -7.21 -83.61 -18.07
C THR A 159 -5.99 -83.22 -17.24
N LEU A 160 -5.88 -81.96 -16.79
CA LEU A 160 -4.85 -81.48 -15.87
C LEU A 160 -5.16 -81.87 -14.42
N SER A 161 -4.14 -82.02 -13.58
CA SER A 161 -4.33 -82.35 -12.16
C SER A 161 -5.06 -81.22 -11.42
N ASP A 162 -5.84 -81.57 -10.41
CA ASP A 162 -6.60 -80.59 -9.60
C ASP A 162 -5.70 -79.48 -9.05
N GLU A 163 -4.47 -79.82 -8.67
CA GLU A 163 -3.48 -78.87 -8.17
C GLU A 163 -3.05 -77.83 -9.23
N ILE A 164 -2.89 -78.23 -10.49
CA ILE A 164 -2.48 -77.34 -11.59
C ILE A 164 -3.65 -76.46 -12.02
N ARG A 165 -4.88 -77.00 -12.06
CA ARG A 165 -6.09 -76.21 -12.34
C ARG A 165 -6.35 -75.18 -11.26
N VAL A 166 -6.18 -75.56 -9.99
CA VAL A 166 -6.29 -74.63 -8.86
C VAL A 166 -5.19 -73.58 -8.95
N LYS A 167 -3.94 -73.92 -9.31
CA LYS A 167 -2.85 -72.94 -9.52
C LYS A 167 -3.08 -72.03 -10.72
N ALA A 168 -3.72 -72.49 -11.80
CA ALA A 168 -4.11 -71.65 -12.94
C ALA A 168 -5.22 -70.67 -12.54
N LYS A 169 -6.22 -71.12 -11.77
CA LYS A 169 -7.26 -70.26 -11.17
C LYS A 169 -6.66 -69.28 -10.15
N LEU A 170 -5.72 -69.74 -9.33
CA LEU A 170 -4.97 -68.92 -8.39
C LEU A 170 -4.12 -67.90 -9.14
N ALA A 171 -3.46 -68.26 -10.24
CA ALA A 171 -2.65 -67.35 -11.05
C ALA A 171 -3.49 -66.30 -11.78
N ILE A 172 -4.70 -66.63 -12.23
CA ILE A 172 -5.69 -65.65 -12.69
C ILE A 172 -6.06 -64.69 -11.55
N LEU A 173 -6.28 -65.22 -10.34
CA LEU A 173 -6.57 -64.45 -9.13
C LEU A 173 -5.37 -63.62 -8.65
N TYR A 174 -4.15 -64.10 -8.86
CA TYR A 174 -2.90 -63.51 -8.40
C TYR A 174 -2.39 -62.43 -9.34
N ILE A 175 -2.60 -62.63 -10.65
CA ILE A 175 -2.53 -61.58 -11.67
C ILE A 175 -3.59 -60.50 -11.40
N ALA A 176 -4.68 -60.84 -10.68
CA ALA A 176 -5.67 -59.90 -10.19
C ALA A 176 -5.40 -59.31 -8.78
N CYS A 177 -4.51 -59.87 -7.93
CA CYS A 177 -4.44 -59.51 -6.50
C CYS A 177 -3.04 -59.47 -5.80
N GLY A 178 -1.90 -59.25 -6.48
CA GLY A 178 -0.51 -59.35 -5.97
C GLY A 178 -0.16 -59.16 -4.45
N GLU A 179 0.71 -60.06 -3.93
CA GLU A 179 1.07 -60.36 -2.53
C GLU A 179 1.92 -59.32 -1.71
N VAL A 180 1.26 -58.65 -0.75
CA VAL A 180 1.81 -58.31 0.59
C VAL A 180 0.88 -58.86 1.69
N GLY A 181 -0.02 -59.78 1.33
CA GLY A 181 -1.23 -60.12 2.07
C GLY A 181 -1.24 -61.46 2.81
N THR A 182 -0.12 -62.07 3.19
CA THR A 182 -0.18 -63.41 3.83
C THR A 182 0.37 -63.50 5.25
N LYS A 183 1.33 -62.65 5.65
CA LYS A 183 1.82 -62.62 7.05
C LYS A 183 1.19 -61.51 7.90
N LEU A 184 0.84 -60.37 7.31
CA LEU A 184 0.04 -59.34 7.97
C LEU A 184 -1.41 -59.81 8.14
N VAL A 185 -1.95 -60.51 7.13
CA VAL A 185 -3.30 -61.10 7.16
C VAL A 185 -3.45 -62.11 8.29
N ASN A 186 -2.55 -63.05 8.54
CA ASN A 186 -2.81 -64.01 9.63
C ASN A 186 -2.81 -63.40 11.06
N GLN A 187 -2.11 -62.29 11.31
CA GLN A 187 -2.15 -61.57 12.60
C GLN A 187 -3.27 -60.52 12.67
N VAL A 188 -3.65 -59.93 11.52
CA VAL A 188 -4.78 -59.01 11.39
C VAL A 188 -6.09 -59.81 11.40
N THR A 189 -6.24 -60.88 10.63
CA THR A 189 -7.42 -61.78 10.56
C THR A 189 -7.82 -62.40 11.89
N ALA A 190 -6.90 -62.62 12.84
CA ALA A 190 -7.26 -63.08 14.18
C ALA A 190 -7.87 -61.97 15.06
N SER A 191 -7.55 -60.70 14.79
CA SER A 191 -8.08 -59.52 15.48
C SER A 191 -9.19 -58.80 14.69
N VAL A 192 -9.30 -59.09 13.40
CA VAL A 192 -10.20 -58.51 12.39
C VAL A 192 -11.28 -59.50 11.94
N SER A 193 -11.26 -60.76 12.42
CA SER A 193 -12.40 -61.69 12.26
C SER A 193 -13.67 -61.26 13.02
N GLN A 194 -13.67 -60.07 13.61
CA GLN A 194 -14.86 -59.40 14.13
C GLN A 194 -15.22 -58.07 13.41
N LEU A 195 -14.47 -57.61 12.40
CA LEU A 195 -14.76 -56.36 11.66
C LEU A 195 -14.40 -56.47 10.15
N GLU A 196 -15.32 -56.06 9.27
CA GLU A 196 -15.29 -56.24 7.79
C GLU A 196 -13.99 -55.77 7.06
N PRO A 197 -13.31 -56.61 6.24
CA PRO A 197 -11.96 -56.30 5.73
C PRO A 197 -11.77 -56.20 4.19
N THR A 198 -12.77 -56.41 3.32
CA THR A 198 -12.62 -56.27 1.85
C THR A 198 -12.98 -54.88 1.31
N LEU A 199 -13.85 -54.14 2.00
CA LEU A 199 -14.35 -52.80 1.60
C LEU A 199 -13.25 -51.72 1.47
N PHE A 200 -12.10 -51.97 2.10
CA PHE A 200 -10.95 -51.09 2.25
C PHE A 200 -9.84 -51.36 1.21
N SER A 201 -9.89 -52.50 0.52
CA SER A 201 -8.90 -52.85 -0.50
C SER A 201 -9.08 -52.07 -1.80
N GLU A 202 -10.24 -51.47 -2.02
CA GLU A 202 -10.66 -50.82 -3.28
C GLU A 202 -10.90 -49.30 -3.12
N MET A 203 -10.92 -48.78 -1.87
CA MET A 203 -10.64 -47.35 -1.54
C MET A 203 -9.21 -46.89 -1.81
N LYS A 204 -8.48 -47.80 -2.39
CA LYS A 204 -7.10 -47.86 -2.81
C LYS A 204 -7.21 -48.67 -4.11
N ASP A 205 -7.91 -48.18 -5.12
CA ASP A 205 -7.33 -47.43 -6.24
C ASP A 205 -8.04 -46.09 -6.44
N LEU A 206 -8.95 -45.75 -5.53
CA LEU A 206 -9.80 -44.54 -5.43
C LEU A 206 -9.21 -43.27 -6.04
N VAL A 207 -7.97 -43.02 -5.76
CA VAL A 207 -7.32 -41.78 -6.09
C VAL A 207 -5.97 -42.11 -6.74
N GLU A 208 -5.71 -43.42 -7.01
CA GLU A 208 -4.76 -43.80 -8.05
C GLU A 208 -5.26 -43.10 -9.29
N GLU A 209 -4.51 -42.06 -9.64
CA GLU A 209 -4.92 -41.09 -10.63
C GLU A 209 -6.12 -40.23 -10.21
N LEU A 210 -5.95 -39.42 -9.16
CA LEU A 210 -6.52 -38.05 -9.17
C LEU A 210 -6.03 -37.19 -10.36
N GLY A 211 -5.47 -37.79 -11.40
CA GLY A 211 -5.53 -37.36 -12.78
C GLY A 211 -5.98 -38.45 -13.77
N GLU A 212 -7.20 -39.01 -13.64
CA GLU A 212 -8.11 -39.18 -14.79
C GLU A 212 -9.48 -38.54 -14.45
N GLU A 213 -10.17 -38.02 -15.47
CA GLU A 213 -11.55 -37.55 -15.35
C GLU A 213 -12.47 -38.71 -14.98
N MET A 214 -13.60 -38.45 -14.31
CA MET A 214 -14.67 -39.44 -14.05
C MET A 214 -14.78 -40.39 -15.25
N THR A 215 -14.26 -41.61 -15.12
CA THR A 215 -14.43 -42.56 -16.21
C THR A 215 -15.92 -42.89 -16.27
N PRO A 216 -16.54 -42.88 -17.46
CA PRO A 216 -17.91 -43.35 -17.64
C PRO A 216 -18.12 -44.73 -17.00
N ALA A 217 -17.06 -45.54 -16.91
CA ALA A 217 -17.06 -46.83 -16.22
C ALA A 217 -17.43 -46.75 -14.73
N LEU A 218 -16.89 -45.80 -13.94
CA LEU A 218 -17.22 -45.66 -12.52
C LEU A 218 -18.67 -45.18 -12.32
N GLU A 219 -19.12 -44.24 -13.15
CA GLU A 219 -20.49 -43.72 -13.15
C GLU A 219 -21.51 -44.78 -13.63
N THR A 220 -21.13 -45.59 -14.62
CA THR A 220 -21.93 -46.73 -15.10
C THR A 220 -21.97 -47.84 -14.04
N THR A 221 -20.88 -48.06 -13.30
CA THR A 221 -20.84 -48.99 -12.16
C THR A 221 -21.74 -48.50 -11.03
N ARG A 222 -21.74 -47.19 -10.73
CA ARG A 222 -22.65 -46.53 -9.79
C ARG A 222 -24.12 -46.67 -10.18
N GLN A 223 -24.43 -46.62 -11.47
CA GLN A 223 -25.79 -46.79 -12.00
C GLN A 223 -26.23 -48.26 -12.11
N HIS A 224 -25.32 -49.24 -12.03
CA HIS A 224 -25.62 -50.66 -12.25
C HIS A 224 -25.43 -51.58 -11.02
N TYR A 225 -24.66 -51.18 -10.00
CA TYR A 225 -24.50 -51.94 -8.75
C TYR A 225 -25.58 -51.55 -7.73
N CYS A 226 -26.58 -52.40 -7.51
CA CYS A 226 -27.74 -52.12 -6.65
C CYS A 226 -28.19 -53.33 -5.82
N SER A 227 -27.36 -53.86 -4.91
CA SER A 227 -27.87 -54.88 -3.99
C SER A 227 -27.40 -54.82 -2.53
N ALA A 228 -26.40 -54.00 -2.18
CA ALA A 228 -25.94 -53.86 -0.78
C ALA A 228 -25.75 -52.37 -0.40
N PRO A 229 -26.40 -51.88 0.68
CA PRO A 229 -26.28 -50.49 1.14
C PRO A 229 -24.83 -50.07 1.47
N GLU A 230 -24.00 -50.94 2.05
CA GLU A 230 -22.60 -50.60 2.38
C GLU A 230 -21.72 -50.39 1.14
N SER A 231 -21.92 -51.19 0.07
CA SER A 231 -21.16 -51.06 -1.19
C SER A 231 -21.51 -49.77 -1.93
N GLN A 232 -22.77 -49.33 -1.87
CA GLN A 232 -23.20 -48.07 -2.48
C GLN A 232 -22.66 -46.85 -1.73
N LYS A 233 -22.54 -46.92 -0.39
CA LYS A 233 -21.87 -45.90 0.43
C LYS A 233 -20.38 -45.81 0.15
N ALA A 234 -19.70 -46.96 0.06
CA ALA A 234 -18.29 -47.01 -0.30
C ALA A 234 -18.05 -46.36 -1.68
N LEU A 235 -18.84 -46.70 -2.69
CA LEU A 235 -18.75 -46.13 -4.05
C LEU A 235 -19.06 -44.62 -4.10
N THR A 236 -19.98 -44.13 -3.27
CA THR A 236 -20.30 -42.70 -3.20
C THR A 236 -19.18 -41.93 -2.49
N PHE A 237 -18.60 -42.48 -1.42
CA PHE A 237 -17.41 -41.91 -0.76
C PHE A 237 -16.21 -41.88 -1.70
N LEU A 238 -16.02 -42.96 -2.47
CA LEU A 238 -15.01 -43.03 -3.53
C LEU A 238 -15.22 -41.90 -4.58
N THR A 239 -16.46 -41.72 -5.02
CA THR A 239 -16.82 -40.66 -5.98
C THR A 239 -16.53 -39.27 -5.41
N ALA A 240 -16.82 -39.03 -4.14
CA ALA A 240 -16.60 -37.73 -3.51
C ALA A 240 -15.10 -37.41 -3.31
N MET A 241 -14.29 -38.41 -2.95
CA MET A 241 -12.83 -38.29 -2.83
C MET A 241 -12.16 -38.00 -4.20
N SER A 242 -12.70 -38.50 -5.31
CA SER A 242 -12.24 -38.13 -6.67
C SER A 242 -12.52 -36.67 -7.04
N CYS A 243 -13.48 -36.03 -6.34
CA CYS A 243 -13.89 -34.64 -6.54
C CYS A 243 -13.12 -33.65 -5.65
N LEU A 244 -12.09 -34.08 -4.91
CA LEU A 244 -11.24 -33.23 -4.05
C LEU A 244 -10.31 -32.26 -4.81
N ARG A 245 -10.71 -31.82 -6.00
CA ARG A 245 -10.04 -30.77 -6.77
C ARG A 245 -10.69 -29.42 -6.45
N THR A 246 -9.91 -28.35 -6.54
CA THR A 246 -10.34 -27.00 -6.15
C THR A 246 -11.57 -26.50 -6.90
N ASP A 247 -11.81 -26.97 -8.12
CA ASP A 247 -12.95 -26.64 -8.97
C ASP A 247 -14.21 -27.47 -8.69
N LYS A 248 -14.11 -28.55 -7.89
CA LYS A 248 -15.20 -29.52 -7.65
C LYS A 248 -15.55 -29.74 -6.18
N TYR A 249 -15.02 -28.92 -5.27
CA TYR A 249 -15.31 -29.06 -3.83
C TYR A 249 -16.80 -28.99 -3.49
N ASP A 250 -17.62 -28.22 -4.20
CA ASP A 250 -19.07 -28.19 -3.94
C ASP A 250 -19.75 -29.54 -4.21
N GLN A 251 -19.33 -30.23 -5.27
CA GLN A 251 -19.81 -31.57 -5.59
C GLN A 251 -19.30 -32.58 -4.57
N ALA A 252 -18.02 -32.47 -4.18
CA ALA A 252 -17.43 -33.33 -3.15
C ALA A 252 -18.14 -33.17 -1.79
N ILE A 253 -18.42 -31.94 -1.36
CA ILE A 253 -19.12 -31.63 -0.10
C ILE A 253 -20.53 -32.21 -0.14
N THR A 254 -21.31 -31.95 -1.20
CA THR A 254 -22.69 -32.45 -1.33
C THR A 254 -22.72 -33.98 -1.17
N LEU A 255 -21.84 -34.68 -1.88
CA LEU A 255 -21.75 -36.13 -1.82
C LEU A 255 -21.28 -36.64 -0.45
N LEU A 256 -20.33 -35.96 0.20
CA LEU A 256 -19.83 -36.35 1.52
C LEU A 256 -20.88 -36.11 2.62
N GLU A 257 -21.66 -35.03 2.54
CA GLU A 257 -22.74 -34.71 3.49
C GLU A 257 -23.90 -35.72 3.36
N GLU A 258 -24.29 -36.09 2.14
CA GLU A 258 -25.30 -37.13 1.90
C GLU A 258 -24.92 -38.48 2.54
N ILE A 259 -23.62 -38.82 2.57
CA ILE A 259 -23.12 -40.04 3.22
C ILE A 259 -23.07 -39.87 4.75
N ALA A 260 -22.78 -38.66 5.24
CA ALA A 260 -22.66 -38.36 6.66
C ALA A 260 -24.00 -38.41 7.42
N GLU A 261 -25.14 -38.24 6.74
CA GLU A 261 -26.49 -38.31 7.34
C GLU A 261 -26.90 -39.70 7.88
N GLN A 262 -26.11 -40.77 7.62
CA GLN A 262 -26.43 -42.12 8.09
C GLN A 262 -25.47 -42.60 9.22
N PRO A 263 -25.97 -42.93 10.44
CA PRO A 263 -25.13 -43.04 11.65
C PRO A 263 -24.13 -44.20 11.72
N ASP A 264 -24.35 -45.30 11.00
CA ASP A 264 -23.61 -46.56 11.23
C ASP A 264 -22.66 -46.90 10.08
N SER A 265 -21.47 -46.29 10.03
CA SER A 265 -20.37 -46.84 9.22
C SER A 265 -18.99 -46.58 9.84
N ASN A 266 -18.10 -47.57 9.71
CA ASN A 266 -16.66 -47.45 10.03
C ASN A 266 -15.93 -46.36 9.21
N LEU A 267 -16.60 -45.75 8.21
CA LEU A 267 -16.08 -44.68 7.36
C LEU A 267 -16.39 -43.27 7.89
N SER A 268 -17.30 -43.16 8.87
CA SER A 268 -17.79 -41.86 9.40
C SER A 268 -16.67 -40.88 9.76
N PRO A 269 -15.58 -41.27 10.44
CA PRO A 269 -14.54 -40.32 10.79
C PRO A 269 -13.70 -39.86 9.60
N TYR A 270 -13.55 -40.69 8.57
CA TYR A 270 -12.82 -40.34 7.34
C TYR A 270 -13.64 -39.39 6.46
N ILE A 271 -14.96 -39.55 6.47
CA ILE A 271 -15.90 -38.61 5.84
C ILE A 271 -15.82 -37.25 6.51
N ASP A 272 -15.84 -37.20 7.85
CA ASP A 272 -15.69 -35.95 8.60
C ASP A 272 -14.35 -35.27 8.30
N TRP A 273 -13.25 -36.02 8.18
CA TRP A 273 -11.97 -35.44 7.80
C TRP A 273 -11.95 -34.91 6.36
N ALA A 274 -12.55 -35.62 5.41
CA ALA A 274 -12.67 -35.16 4.03
C ALA A 274 -13.52 -33.88 3.95
N LEU A 275 -14.66 -33.83 4.66
CA LEU A 275 -15.50 -32.64 4.80
C LEU A 275 -14.73 -31.47 5.42
N ALA A 276 -14.00 -31.71 6.51
CA ALA A 276 -13.18 -30.69 7.14
C ALA A 276 -12.12 -30.12 6.17
N SER A 277 -11.50 -30.99 5.37
CA SER A 277 -10.50 -30.58 4.37
C SER A 277 -11.12 -29.75 3.25
N CYS A 278 -12.27 -30.19 2.71
CA CYS A 278 -13.03 -29.42 1.71
C CYS A 278 -13.43 -28.04 2.24
N TYR A 279 -14.00 -28.00 3.45
CA TYR A 279 -14.45 -26.76 4.08
C TYR A 279 -13.29 -25.82 4.42
N GLN A 280 -12.14 -26.36 4.81
CA GLN A 280 -10.91 -25.59 5.03
C GLN A 280 -10.44 -24.92 3.72
N GLU A 281 -10.39 -25.65 2.61
CA GLU A 281 -9.98 -25.11 1.30
C GLU A 281 -11.00 -24.11 0.72
N LYS A 282 -12.29 -24.25 1.10
CA LYS A 282 -13.34 -23.26 0.80
C LYS A 282 -13.37 -22.05 1.76
N GLU A 283 -12.38 -21.93 2.64
CA GLU A 283 -12.28 -20.86 3.64
C GLU A 283 -13.46 -20.79 4.64
N LYS A 284 -14.24 -21.87 4.77
CA LYS A 284 -15.33 -22.00 5.75
C LYS A 284 -14.80 -22.63 7.04
N PHE A 285 -13.93 -21.89 7.73
CA PHE A 285 -13.10 -22.43 8.80
C PHE A 285 -13.87 -22.92 10.04
N GLU A 286 -15.04 -22.36 10.37
CA GLU A 286 -15.84 -22.85 11.50
C GLU A 286 -16.37 -24.26 11.24
N GLN A 287 -16.98 -24.47 10.07
CA GLN A 287 -17.46 -25.78 9.63
C GLN A 287 -16.31 -26.79 9.56
N ALA A 288 -15.15 -26.36 9.04
CA ALA A 288 -13.96 -27.21 9.02
C ALA A 288 -13.54 -27.65 10.42
N VAL A 289 -13.50 -26.73 11.39
CA VAL A 289 -13.14 -27.03 12.79
C VAL A 289 -14.15 -27.97 13.43
N ASP A 290 -15.45 -27.79 13.18
CA ASP A 290 -16.51 -28.65 13.71
C ASP A 290 -16.39 -30.08 13.19
N TYR A 291 -16.16 -30.25 11.88
CA TYR A 291 -15.93 -31.57 11.29
C TYR A 291 -14.61 -32.20 11.76
N TYR A 292 -13.55 -31.41 11.94
CA TYR A 292 -12.33 -31.91 12.59
C TYR A 292 -12.64 -32.40 14.03
N GLN A 293 -13.43 -31.66 14.81
CA GLN A 293 -13.82 -32.06 16.17
C GLN A 293 -14.66 -33.36 16.18
N GLN A 294 -15.64 -33.48 15.29
CA GLN A 294 -16.45 -34.70 15.15
C GLN A 294 -15.59 -35.91 14.73
N CYS A 295 -14.67 -35.71 13.80
CA CYS A 295 -13.69 -36.71 13.39
C CYS A 295 -12.86 -37.21 14.60
N PHE A 296 -12.41 -36.29 15.46
CA PHE A 296 -11.64 -36.62 16.65
C PHE A 296 -12.44 -37.41 17.67
N GLU A 297 -13.66 -36.98 18.01
CA GLU A 297 -14.52 -37.67 18.99
C GLU A 297 -14.83 -39.11 18.58
N LYS A 298 -14.96 -39.36 17.28
CA LYS A 298 -15.22 -40.72 16.74
C LYS A 298 -13.96 -41.60 16.68
N LEU A 299 -12.77 -41.02 16.60
CA LEU A 299 -11.50 -41.76 16.49
C LEU A 299 -10.69 -41.85 17.79
N GLU A 300 -10.95 -40.99 18.78
CA GLU A 300 -10.23 -40.90 20.06
C GLU A 300 -9.96 -42.27 20.74
N PRO A 301 -10.86 -43.27 20.72
CA PRO A 301 -10.63 -44.56 21.37
C PRO A 301 -9.63 -45.48 20.66
N TYR A 302 -9.21 -45.20 19.42
CA TYR A 302 -8.50 -46.14 18.54
C TYR A 302 -7.22 -45.60 17.88
N ILE A 303 -6.82 -44.35 18.16
CA ILE A 303 -5.76 -43.67 17.41
C ILE A 303 -4.33 -43.94 17.94
N GLU A 304 -3.39 -44.23 17.03
CA GLU A 304 -1.95 -44.07 17.28
C GLU A 304 -1.52 -42.61 17.47
N PRO A 305 -0.58 -42.30 18.39
CA PRO A 305 -0.08 -40.94 18.64
C PRO A 305 0.31 -40.11 17.41
N THR A 306 0.69 -40.77 16.30
CA THR A 306 1.08 -40.13 15.04
C THR A 306 -0.08 -39.44 14.31
N ALA A 307 -1.31 -39.97 14.39
CA ALA A 307 -2.48 -39.35 13.75
C ALA A 307 -3.04 -38.18 14.57
N LEU A 308 -2.85 -38.19 15.90
CA LEU A 308 -3.15 -37.03 16.75
C LEU A 308 -2.33 -35.79 16.37
N LEU A 309 -1.10 -35.97 15.86
CA LEU A 309 -0.29 -34.84 15.39
C LEU A 309 -0.90 -34.14 14.18
N LEU A 310 -1.44 -34.90 13.23
CA LEU A 310 -2.10 -34.37 12.03
C LEU A 310 -3.39 -33.65 12.39
N PHE A 311 -4.18 -34.23 13.30
CA PHE A 311 -5.40 -33.61 13.80
C PHE A 311 -5.14 -32.24 14.45
N TRP A 312 -4.30 -32.21 15.49
CA TRP A 312 -4.00 -30.96 16.20
C TRP A 312 -3.29 -29.95 15.30
N GLY A 313 -2.47 -30.42 14.35
CA GLY A 313 -1.85 -29.59 13.32
C GLY A 313 -2.88 -28.91 12.42
N ASN A 314 -3.73 -29.68 11.75
CA ASN A 314 -4.70 -29.16 10.77
C ASN A 314 -5.75 -28.26 11.44
N ARG A 315 -6.26 -28.67 12.61
CA ARG A 315 -7.18 -27.85 13.40
C ARG A 315 -6.53 -26.55 13.87
N GLY A 316 -5.28 -26.60 14.33
CA GLY A 316 -4.51 -25.42 14.71
C GLY A 316 -4.31 -24.46 13.53
N VAL A 317 -4.05 -24.99 12.33
CA VAL A 317 -3.95 -24.19 11.10
C VAL A 317 -5.28 -23.50 10.79
N CYS A 318 -6.41 -24.21 10.90
CA CYS A 318 -7.74 -23.62 10.70
C CYS A 318 -8.03 -22.49 11.70
N HIS A 319 -7.80 -22.71 13.00
CA HIS A 319 -7.96 -21.67 14.01
C HIS A 319 -7.06 -20.46 13.74
N CYS A 320 -5.82 -20.68 13.28
CA CYS A 320 -4.90 -19.60 12.92
C CYS A 320 -5.39 -18.80 11.70
N LEU A 321 -5.90 -19.48 10.66
CA LEU A 321 -6.47 -18.84 9.46
C LEU A 321 -7.77 -18.08 9.77
N HIS A 322 -8.51 -18.54 10.78
CA HIS A 322 -9.72 -17.89 11.28
C HIS A 322 -9.44 -16.84 12.38
N SER A 323 -8.19 -16.41 12.55
CA SER A 323 -7.77 -15.41 13.54
C SER A 323 -8.08 -15.75 15.02
N LYS A 324 -8.40 -17.01 15.34
CA LYS A 324 -8.58 -17.51 16.72
C LYS A 324 -7.23 -17.99 17.28
N TYR A 325 -6.30 -17.04 17.47
CA TYR A 325 -4.88 -17.33 17.73
C TYR A 325 -4.62 -18.13 19.02
N GLU A 326 -5.35 -17.87 20.11
CA GLU A 326 -5.18 -18.61 21.37
C GLU A 326 -5.52 -20.10 21.24
N GLN A 327 -6.61 -20.39 20.51
CA GLN A 327 -7.07 -21.75 20.25
C GLN A 327 -6.12 -22.49 19.32
N ALA A 328 -5.56 -21.79 18.33
CA ALA A 328 -4.51 -22.31 17.47
C ALA A 328 -3.26 -22.68 18.29
N LEU A 329 -2.84 -21.82 19.21
CA LEU A 329 -1.70 -22.09 20.10
C LEU A 329 -1.95 -23.29 21.02
N ASP A 330 -3.14 -23.43 21.60
CA ASP A 330 -3.50 -24.62 22.39
C ASP A 330 -3.37 -25.92 21.56
N CYS A 331 -3.88 -25.90 20.33
CA CYS A 331 -3.74 -27.04 19.41
C CYS A 331 -2.26 -27.37 19.12
N PHE A 332 -1.45 -26.37 18.78
CA PHE A 332 -0.02 -26.62 18.49
C PHE A 332 0.81 -26.96 19.74
N GLN A 333 0.40 -26.52 20.94
CA GLN A 333 1.01 -26.95 22.20
C GLN A 333 0.68 -28.42 22.51
N LYS A 334 -0.55 -28.86 22.25
CA LYS A 334 -0.94 -30.28 22.33
C LYS A 334 -0.14 -31.13 21.33
N MET A 335 -0.01 -30.66 20.09
CA MET A 335 0.87 -31.28 19.09
C MET A 335 2.31 -31.38 19.62
N LEU A 336 2.87 -30.30 20.15
CA LEU A 336 4.24 -30.27 20.70
C LEU A 336 4.41 -31.26 21.85
N LYS A 337 3.42 -31.43 22.73
CA LYS A 337 3.46 -32.41 23.83
C LYS A 337 3.55 -33.84 23.31
N ILE A 338 2.71 -34.21 22.34
CA ILE A 338 2.72 -35.54 21.70
C ILE A 338 4.07 -35.81 21.03
N THR A 339 4.69 -34.82 20.38
CA THR A 339 6.02 -35.01 19.74
C THR A 339 7.13 -35.38 20.72
N ARG A 340 7.01 -34.99 22.00
CA ARG A 340 7.95 -35.36 23.06
C ARG A 340 7.79 -36.83 23.46
N GLU A 341 6.56 -37.34 23.45
CA GLU A 341 6.22 -38.72 23.81
C GLU A 341 6.63 -39.71 22.73
N ILE A 342 6.50 -39.35 21.44
CA ILE A 342 6.88 -40.23 20.32
C ILE A 342 8.36 -40.14 19.90
N HIS A 343 9.14 -39.26 20.54
CA HIS A 343 10.56 -39.02 20.24
C HIS A 343 10.90 -38.77 18.75
N LYS A 344 10.02 -38.11 17.99
CA LYS A 344 10.25 -37.77 16.57
C LYS A 344 10.58 -36.27 16.39
N PRO A 345 11.86 -35.88 16.34
CA PRO A 345 12.28 -34.48 16.36
C PRO A 345 11.83 -33.66 15.14
N LYS A 346 11.56 -34.32 13.99
CA LYS A 346 10.98 -33.68 12.80
C LYS A 346 9.62 -33.02 13.08
N TYR A 347 8.73 -33.70 13.80
CA TYR A 347 7.40 -33.16 14.12
C TYR A 347 7.47 -32.07 15.19
N LYS A 348 8.48 -32.15 16.09
CA LYS A 348 8.76 -31.08 17.05
C LYS A 348 9.14 -29.78 16.34
N SER A 349 9.99 -29.85 15.31
CA SER A 349 10.33 -28.69 14.46
C SER A 349 9.06 -28.11 13.81
N LEU A 350 8.24 -28.95 13.19
CA LEU A 350 6.99 -28.52 12.56
C LEU A 350 6.01 -27.82 13.53
N ALA A 351 5.85 -28.36 14.75
CA ALA A 351 5.01 -27.73 15.77
C ALA A 351 5.55 -26.35 16.20
N LEU A 352 6.87 -26.21 16.39
CA LEU A 352 7.51 -24.92 16.70
C LEU A 352 7.33 -23.92 15.56
N TYR A 353 7.46 -24.35 14.30
CA TYR A 353 7.16 -23.53 13.13
C TYR A 353 5.72 -23.01 13.14
N HIS A 354 4.73 -23.86 13.40
CA HIS A 354 3.33 -23.45 13.43
C HIS A 354 3.01 -22.49 14.59
N ILE A 355 3.63 -22.69 15.76
CA ILE A 355 3.55 -21.74 16.88
C ILE A 355 4.14 -20.39 16.48
N GLY A 356 5.34 -20.39 15.88
CA GLY A 356 5.98 -19.18 15.36
C GLY A 356 5.10 -18.45 14.33
N ARG A 357 4.52 -19.20 13.39
CA ARG A 357 3.56 -18.65 12.41
C ARG A 357 2.34 -18.04 13.09
N THR A 358 1.77 -18.71 14.08
CA THR A 358 0.60 -18.19 14.82
C THR A 358 0.93 -16.88 15.52
N TYR A 359 2.08 -16.79 16.20
CA TYR A 359 2.52 -15.53 16.81
C TYR A 359 2.79 -14.42 15.78
N LYS A 360 3.34 -14.77 14.61
CA LYS A 360 3.55 -13.81 13.51
C LYS A 360 2.23 -13.24 13.01
N GLU A 361 1.25 -14.09 12.71
CA GLU A 361 -0.09 -13.66 12.27
C GLU A 361 -0.83 -12.87 13.37
N TRP A 362 -0.54 -13.13 14.65
CA TRP A 362 -1.05 -12.35 15.78
C TRP A 362 -0.33 -10.99 15.97
N GLY A 363 0.75 -10.71 15.21
CA GLY A 363 1.56 -9.49 15.36
C GLY A 363 2.54 -9.51 16.53
N LYS A 364 2.71 -10.65 17.21
CA LYS A 364 3.66 -10.89 18.30
C LYS A 364 5.02 -11.34 17.75
N TYR A 365 5.67 -10.44 17.00
CA TYR A 365 6.86 -10.76 16.21
C TYR A 365 8.05 -11.28 17.02
N LYS A 366 8.26 -10.76 18.24
CA LYS A 366 9.38 -11.18 19.10
C LYS A 366 9.26 -12.66 19.47
N GLN A 367 8.07 -13.08 19.93
CA GLN A 367 7.78 -14.49 20.22
C GLN A 367 7.90 -15.36 18.96
N ALA A 368 7.36 -14.89 17.82
CA ALA A 368 7.44 -15.62 16.56
C ALA A 368 8.89 -15.97 16.18
N ILE A 369 9.80 -15.00 16.31
CA ILE A 369 11.23 -15.18 16.02
C ILE A 369 11.87 -16.19 16.96
N GLU A 370 11.57 -16.16 18.26
CA GLU A 370 12.11 -17.13 19.23
C GLU A 370 11.72 -18.58 18.84
N TYR A 371 10.48 -18.81 18.44
CA TYR A 371 10.01 -20.13 18.00
C TYR A 371 10.59 -20.54 16.64
N TYR A 372 10.70 -19.61 15.69
CA TYR A 372 11.35 -19.89 14.41
C TYR A 372 12.85 -20.20 14.56
N GLN A 373 13.56 -19.53 15.46
CA GLN A 373 14.96 -19.84 15.78
C GLN A 373 15.09 -21.24 16.40
N GLN A 374 14.23 -21.60 17.35
CA GLN A 374 14.21 -22.96 17.91
C GLN A 374 13.94 -24.03 16.86
N SER A 375 13.00 -23.78 15.92
CA SER A 375 12.72 -24.68 14.80
C SER A 375 13.92 -24.81 13.86
N ARG A 376 14.56 -23.68 13.52
CA ARG A 376 15.76 -23.61 12.68
C ARG A 376 16.91 -24.40 13.27
N ASP A 377 17.21 -24.19 14.55
CA ASP A 377 18.34 -24.84 15.24
C ASP A 377 18.12 -26.37 15.29
N LEU A 378 16.87 -26.80 15.43
CA LEU A 378 16.50 -28.21 15.37
C LEU A 378 16.64 -28.79 13.96
N ASP A 379 16.18 -28.09 12.92
CA ASP A 379 16.35 -28.53 11.53
C ASP A 379 17.83 -28.56 11.09
N GLN A 380 18.65 -27.64 11.60
CA GLN A 380 20.10 -27.64 11.42
C GLN A 380 20.76 -28.85 12.08
N TYR A 381 20.39 -29.16 13.34
CA TYR A 381 20.87 -30.36 14.03
C TYR A 381 20.50 -31.66 13.30
N LEU A 382 19.32 -31.70 12.66
CA LEU A 382 18.83 -32.85 11.91
C LEU A 382 19.39 -32.96 10.47
N GLY A 383 20.22 -32.00 10.02
CA GLY A 383 20.75 -31.96 8.65
C GLY A 383 19.66 -31.83 7.58
N GLN A 384 18.55 -31.13 7.89
CA GLN A 384 17.42 -30.97 6.99
C GLN A 384 17.54 -29.66 6.19
N ASP A 385 18.52 -29.57 5.28
CA ASP A 385 18.86 -28.32 4.57
C ASP A 385 17.67 -27.63 3.89
N LYS A 386 16.70 -28.41 3.37
CA LYS A 386 15.45 -27.87 2.79
C LYS A 386 14.55 -27.19 3.83
N ASN A 387 14.43 -27.77 5.02
CA ASN A 387 13.66 -27.17 6.11
C ASN A 387 14.42 -25.98 6.70
N LEU A 388 15.74 -26.09 6.81
CA LEU A 388 16.60 -25.00 7.24
C LEU A 388 16.45 -23.76 6.35
N ALA A 389 16.46 -23.94 5.02
CA ALA A 389 16.18 -22.86 4.08
C ALA A 389 14.78 -22.25 4.27
N ASN A 390 13.76 -23.07 4.53
CA ASN A 390 12.41 -22.57 4.85
C ASN A 390 12.41 -21.75 6.14
N MET A 391 13.14 -22.17 7.18
CA MET A 391 13.17 -21.43 8.45
C MET A 391 13.85 -20.07 8.31
N TRP A 392 14.95 -19.98 7.54
CA TRP A 392 15.55 -18.69 7.20
C TRP A 392 14.61 -17.78 6.41
N TYR A 393 13.85 -18.35 5.48
CA TYR A 393 12.81 -17.62 4.75
C TYR A 393 11.73 -17.05 5.69
N TRP A 394 11.20 -17.87 6.60
CA TRP A 394 10.16 -17.42 7.54
C TRP A 394 10.67 -16.41 8.58
N LEU A 395 11.93 -16.52 8.99
CA LEU A 395 12.59 -15.48 9.80
C LEU A 395 12.67 -14.17 9.01
N GLY A 396 13.12 -14.22 7.75
CA GLY A 396 13.15 -13.07 6.85
C GLY A 396 11.79 -12.38 6.71
N ASP A 397 10.74 -13.16 6.41
CA ASP A 397 9.34 -12.69 6.33
C ASP A 397 8.87 -12.07 7.65
N CYS A 398 9.17 -12.70 8.79
CA CYS A 398 8.78 -12.18 10.10
C CYS A 398 9.46 -10.84 10.42
N TYR A 399 10.76 -10.69 10.13
CA TYR A 399 11.47 -9.43 10.31
C TYR A 399 10.98 -8.35 9.33
N GLN A 400 10.61 -8.72 8.10
CA GLN A 400 10.00 -7.81 7.14
C GLN A 400 8.67 -7.26 7.68
N GLN A 401 7.77 -8.12 8.17
CA GLN A 401 6.49 -7.69 8.76
C GLN A 401 6.67 -6.85 10.03
N TRP A 402 7.74 -7.10 10.80
CA TRP A 402 8.09 -6.27 11.94
C TRP A 402 8.65 -4.88 11.54
N GLY A 403 9.04 -4.69 10.27
CA GLY A 403 9.67 -3.46 9.77
C GLY A 403 11.19 -3.40 9.97
N LYS A 404 11.81 -4.53 10.34
CA LYS A 404 13.26 -4.69 10.56
C LYS A 404 13.93 -5.18 9.28
N TYR A 405 13.94 -4.33 8.25
CA TYR A 405 14.32 -4.70 6.89
C TYR A 405 15.77 -5.21 6.76
N LYS A 406 16.72 -4.64 7.51
CA LYS A 406 18.12 -5.08 7.46
C LYS A 406 18.27 -6.54 7.90
N GLN A 407 17.68 -6.92 9.04
CA GLN A 407 17.66 -8.32 9.48
C GLN A 407 16.90 -9.22 8.50
N ALA A 408 15.80 -8.72 7.92
CA ALA A 408 15.05 -9.47 6.91
C ALA A 408 15.92 -9.84 5.70
N VAL A 409 16.72 -8.89 5.19
CA VAL A 409 17.67 -9.13 4.09
C VAL A 409 18.74 -10.13 4.51
N GLU A 410 19.36 -9.97 5.69
CA GLU A 410 20.39 -10.88 6.19
C GLU A 410 19.89 -12.34 6.22
N HIS A 411 18.69 -12.58 6.76
CA HIS A 411 18.10 -13.92 6.83
C HIS A 411 17.68 -14.46 5.45
N GLN A 412 17.16 -13.60 4.57
CA GLN A 412 16.81 -14.00 3.21
C GLN A 412 18.04 -14.32 2.36
N GLN A 413 19.17 -13.64 2.60
CA GLN A 413 20.47 -13.99 2.00
C GLN A 413 20.98 -15.35 2.49
N GLN A 414 20.82 -15.68 3.77
CA GLN A 414 21.14 -17.04 4.26
C GLN A 414 20.27 -18.11 3.58
N CYS A 415 18.98 -17.84 3.39
CA CYS A 415 18.09 -18.71 2.61
C CYS A 415 18.60 -18.90 1.17
N LEU A 416 19.00 -17.81 0.51
CA LEU A 416 19.55 -17.85 -0.86
C LEU A 416 20.82 -18.71 -0.95
N ILE A 417 21.76 -18.56 -0.01
CA ILE A 417 23.01 -19.33 0.03
C ILE A 417 22.72 -20.83 0.11
N ILE A 418 21.82 -21.25 1.00
CA ILE A 418 21.45 -22.67 1.13
C ILE A 418 20.76 -23.17 -0.16
N CYS A 419 19.88 -22.37 -0.75
CA CYS A 419 19.23 -22.73 -2.01
C CYS A 419 20.21 -22.87 -3.18
N GLN A 420 21.28 -22.06 -3.21
CA GLN A 420 22.39 -22.18 -4.17
C GLN A 420 23.22 -23.43 -3.92
N GLN A 421 23.55 -23.74 -2.67
CA GLN A 421 24.25 -24.98 -2.29
C GLN A 421 23.47 -26.25 -2.67
N LEU A 422 22.14 -26.18 -2.63
CA LEU A 422 21.25 -27.26 -3.03
C LEU A 422 20.98 -27.31 -4.55
N ASP A 423 21.57 -26.40 -5.33
CA ASP A 423 21.32 -26.19 -6.77
C ASP A 423 19.83 -26.19 -7.15
N ASN A 424 19.01 -25.54 -6.32
CA ASN A 424 17.56 -25.52 -6.51
C ASN A 424 17.13 -24.22 -7.21
N GLN A 425 17.28 -24.20 -8.54
CA GLN A 425 16.97 -23.03 -9.37
C GLN A 425 15.58 -22.40 -9.10
N PRO A 426 14.47 -23.17 -8.96
CA PRO A 426 13.18 -22.59 -8.57
C PRO A 426 13.20 -21.88 -7.21
N ARG A 427 13.90 -22.42 -6.21
CA ARG A 427 14.03 -21.77 -4.89
C ARG A 427 14.96 -20.57 -4.93
N ILE A 428 16.01 -20.59 -5.75
CA ILE A 428 16.87 -19.42 -5.97
C ILE A 428 16.04 -18.26 -6.55
N ALA A 429 15.22 -18.55 -7.58
CA ALA A 429 14.31 -17.56 -8.14
C ALA A 429 13.30 -17.04 -7.10
N LEU A 430 12.76 -17.91 -6.24
CA LEU A 430 11.89 -17.50 -5.14
C LEU A 430 12.63 -16.61 -4.13
N SER A 431 13.89 -16.92 -3.81
CA SER A 431 14.68 -16.13 -2.87
C SER A 431 14.97 -14.73 -3.41
N TYR A 432 15.30 -14.60 -4.70
CA TYR A 432 15.44 -13.29 -5.35
C TYR A 432 14.14 -12.50 -5.40
N TYR A 433 13.02 -13.15 -5.70
CA TYR A 433 11.70 -12.53 -5.64
C TYR A 433 11.42 -11.94 -4.25
N GLN A 434 11.75 -12.66 -3.18
CA GLN A 434 11.52 -12.19 -1.82
C GLN A 434 12.48 -11.07 -1.40
N LEU A 435 13.75 -11.13 -1.82
CA LEU A 435 14.66 -9.99 -1.66
C LEU A 435 14.10 -8.74 -2.37
N GLY A 436 13.63 -8.89 -3.61
CA GLY A 436 12.95 -7.85 -4.36
C GLY A 436 11.80 -7.22 -3.58
N ARG A 437 10.93 -8.05 -2.98
CA ARG A 437 9.83 -7.59 -2.12
C ARG A 437 10.29 -6.89 -0.84
N ILE A 438 11.33 -7.40 -0.17
CA ILE A 438 11.87 -6.77 1.05
C ILE A 438 12.37 -5.37 0.70
N TYR A 439 13.20 -5.24 -0.35
CA TYR A 439 13.72 -3.95 -0.81
C TYR A 439 12.62 -3.00 -1.28
N GLN A 440 11.59 -3.49 -1.97
CA GLN A 440 10.40 -2.71 -2.33
C GLN A 440 9.72 -2.14 -1.08
N THR A 441 9.42 -2.98 -0.09
CA THR A 441 8.79 -2.52 1.17
C THR A 441 9.68 -1.60 2.00
N TRP A 442 11.00 -1.70 1.83
CA TRP A 442 11.98 -0.79 2.44
C TRP A 442 12.05 0.57 1.71
N GLY A 443 11.49 0.68 0.50
CA GLY A 443 11.56 1.89 -0.35
C GLY A 443 12.84 1.99 -1.19
N LYS A 444 13.58 0.89 -1.31
CA LYS A 444 14.82 0.74 -2.08
C LYS A 444 14.52 0.12 -3.44
N TYR A 445 13.94 0.92 -4.32
CA TYR A 445 13.33 0.43 -5.56
C TYR A 445 14.35 -0.07 -6.60
N GLU A 446 15.57 0.47 -6.61
CA GLU A 446 16.63 0.06 -7.55
C GLU A 446 17.11 -1.36 -7.23
N GLU A 447 17.47 -1.62 -5.97
CA GLU A 447 17.84 -2.97 -5.53
C GLU A 447 16.66 -3.95 -5.73
N ALA A 448 15.43 -3.50 -5.49
CA ALA A 448 14.24 -4.32 -5.71
C ALA A 448 14.11 -4.77 -7.18
N ILE A 449 14.35 -3.86 -8.13
CA ILE A 449 14.31 -4.15 -9.57
C ILE A 449 15.44 -5.11 -9.95
N GLU A 450 16.66 -4.91 -9.43
CA GLU A 450 17.79 -5.79 -9.72
C GLU A 450 17.49 -7.25 -9.35
N TYR A 451 17.06 -7.49 -8.10
CA TYR A 451 16.70 -8.84 -7.66
C TYR A 451 15.50 -9.42 -8.42
N GLN A 452 14.52 -8.58 -8.75
CA GLN A 452 13.39 -9.03 -9.54
C GLN A 452 13.78 -9.37 -10.99
N GLN A 453 14.77 -8.69 -11.56
CA GLN A 453 15.33 -8.98 -12.88
C GLN A 453 16.16 -10.28 -12.86
N GLN A 454 16.91 -10.54 -11.79
CA GLN A 454 17.58 -11.82 -11.56
C GLN A 454 16.57 -12.98 -11.45
N CYS A 455 15.47 -12.78 -10.70
CA CYS A 455 14.36 -13.72 -10.64
C CYS A 455 13.76 -14.01 -12.03
N LEU A 456 13.49 -12.95 -12.80
CA LEU A 456 12.97 -13.06 -14.17
C LEU A 456 13.91 -13.87 -15.07
N THR A 457 15.22 -13.66 -14.96
CA THR A 457 16.24 -14.33 -15.77
C THR A 457 16.26 -15.84 -15.52
N ILE A 458 16.23 -16.27 -14.25
CA ILE A 458 16.16 -17.69 -13.91
C ILE A 458 14.83 -18.30 -14.39
N ARG A 459 13.70 -17.61 -14.20
CA ARG A 459 12.40 -18.10 -14.66
C ARG A 459 12.32 -18.24 -16.18
N GLN A 460 12.99 -17.36 -16.94
CA GLN A 460 13.17 -17.50 -18.39
C GLN A 460 14.02 -18.72 -18.76
N GLN A 461 15.13 -18.95 -18.05
CA GLN A 461 15.98 -20.12 -18.27
C GLN A 461 15.24 -21.44 -17.97
N LEU A 462 14.31 -21.42 -17.02
CA LEU A 462 13.46 -22.56 -16.66
C LEU A 462 12.23 -22.74 -17.58
N ASP A 463 12.00 -21.82 -18.54
CA ASP A 463 10.77 -21.74 -19.34
C ASP A 463 9.48 -21.74 -18.48
N ASP A 464 9.55 -21.16 -17.28
CA ASP A 464 8.42 -21.03 -16.35
C ASP A 464 7.52 -19.86 -16.79
N LYS A 465 6.68 -20.07 -17.80
CA LYS A 465 5.78 -19.02 -18.33
C LYS A 465 4.91 -18.35 -17.26
N PRO A 466 4.23 -19.07 -16.34
CA PRO A 466 3.53 -18.45 -15.22
C PRO A 466 4.45 -17.62 -14.34
N GLY A 467 5.67 -18.11 -14.11
CA GLY A 467 6.65 -17.40 -13.32
C GLY A 467 7.17 -16.12 -13.97
N ILE A 468 7.39 -16.13 -15.29
CA ILE A 468 7.81 -14.97 -16.08
C ILE A 468 6.71 -13.90 -16.06
N ALA A 469 5.44 -14.31 -16.25
CA ALA A 469 4.30 -13.41 -16.16
C ALA A 469 4.21 -12.73 -14.79
N ASN A 470 4.37 -13.50 -13.71
CA ASN A 470 4.41 -12.98 -12.35
C ASN A 470 5.62 -12.06 -12.13
N ALA A 471 6.77 -12.38 -12.70
CA ALA A 471 7.95 -11.52 -12.55
C ALA A 471 7.74 -10.13 -13.18
N TYR A 472 7.14 -10.05 -14.37
CA TYR A 472 6.74 -8.78 -14.99
C TYR A 472 5.66 -8.04 -14.19
N TYR A 473 4.69 -8.76 -13.62
CA TYR A 473 3.65 -8.17 -12.77
C TYR A 473 4.27 -7.46 -11.57
N TRP A 474 5.19 -8.10 -10.85
CA TRP A 474 5.86 -7.50 -9.69
C TRP A 474 6.83 -6.38 -10.06
N LEU A 475 7.52 -6.46 -11.20
CA LEU A 475 8.24 -5.29 -11.74
C LEU A 475 7.29 -4.12 -11.97
N GLY A 476 6.09 -4.39 -12.49
CA GLY A 476 5.02 -3.40 -12.63
C GLY A 476 4.65 -2.73 -11.31
N ILE A 477 4.44 -3.51 -10.25
CA ILE A 477 4.13 -2.99 -8.91
C ILE A 477 5.31 -2.17 -8.36
N ILE A 478 6.55 -2.65 -8.45
CA ILE A 478 7.72 -1.89 -7.97
C ILE A 478 7.83 -0.54 -8.67
N TYR A 479 7.63 -0.49 -10.00
CA TYR A 479 7.62 0.78 -10.74
C TYR A 479 6.42 1.67 -10.35
N GLN A 480 5.27 1.09 -10.00
CA GLN A 480 4.11 1.86 -9.57
C GLN A 480 4.33 2.48 -8.19
N ASP A 481 4.87 1.73 -7.23
CA ASP A 481 5.24 2.23 -5.89
C ASP A 481 6.34 3.29 -5.98
N TRP A 482 7.28 3.15 -6.92
CA TRP A 482 8.27 4.18 -7.22
C TRP A 482 7.66 5.43 -7.90
N GLY A 483 6.44 5.35 -8.42
CA GLY A 483 5.78 6.44 -9.15
C GLY A 483 6.16 6.52 -10.65
N LYS A 484 6.92 5.56 -11.17
CA LYS A 484 7.28 5.44 -12.60
C LYS A 484 6.17 4.74 -13.40
N TYR A 485 4.98 5.34 -13.41
CA TYR A 485 3.74 4.75 -13.97
C TYR A 485 3.84 4.31 -15.46
N LYS A 486 4.61 5.01 -16.31
CA LYS A 486 4.80 4.59 -17.72
C LYS A 486 5.53 3.24 -17.82
N GLN A 487 6.56 3.04 -17.01
CA GLN A 487 7.32 1.79 -16.95
C GLN A 487 6.45 0.68 -16.34
N ALA A 488 5.71 0.99 -15.27
CA ALA A 488 4.75 0.08 -14.66
C ALA A 488 3.74 -0.47 -15.69
N ILE A 489 3.06 0.41 -16.43
CA ILE A 489 2.12 0.03 -17.50
C ILE A 489 2.80 -0.87 -18.55
N THR A 490 4.06 -0.59 -18.90
CA THR A 490 4.80 -1.41 -19.88
C THR A 490 5.02 -2.83 -19.36
N GLN A 491 5.43 -3.00 -18.10
CA GLN A 491 5.62 -4.34 -17.53
C GLN A 491 4.30 -5.06 -17.30
N PHE A 492 3.27 -4.36 -16.82
CA PHE A 492 1.92 -4.93 -16.70
C PHE A 492 1.37 -5.39 -18.05
N LYS A 493 1.55 -4.63 -19.15
CA LYS A 493 1.14 -5.09 -20.49
C LYS A 493 1.87 -6.36 -20.94
N LYS A 494 3.16 -6.52 -20.62
CA LYS A 494 3.90 -7.77 -20.89
C LYS A 494 3.35 -8.94 -20.06
N SER A 495 3.09 -8.71 -18.78
CA SER A 495 2.49 -9.68 -17.88
C SER A 495 1.10 -10.11 -18.35
N ARG A 496 0.24 -9.15 -18.68
CA ARG A 496 -1.12 -9.38 -19.20
C ARG A 496 -1.12 -10.26 -20.43
N LYS A 497 -0.26 -9.96 -21.42
CA LYS A 497 -0.14 -10.75 -22.65
C LYS A 497 0.21 -12.22 -22.36
N LEU A 498 1.09 -12.47 -21.40
CA LEU A 498 1.43 -13.84 -20.99
C LEU A 498 0.29 -14.51 -20.23
N TYR A 499 -0.39 -13.80 -19.33
CA TYR A 499 -1.56 -14.34 -18.63
C TYR A 499 -2.73 -14.64 -19.57
N GLU A 500 -2.95 -13.83 -20.61
CA GLU A 500 -3.91 -14.09 -21.68
C GLU A 500 -3.56 -15.39 -22.43
N GLN A 501 -2.29 -15.59 -22.80
CA GLN A 501 -1.82 -16.82 -23.45
C GLN A 501 -1.92 -18.07 -22.57
N LEU A 502 -1.84 -17.89 -21.25
CA LEU A 502 -1.99 -18.96 -20.26
C LEU A 502 -3.45 -19.18 -19.85
N GLU A 503 -4.40 -18.45 -20.45
CA GLU A 503 -5.83 -18.46 -20.11
C GLU A 503 -6.13 -18.15 -18.63
N ARG A 504 -5.19 -17.46 -17.95
CA ARG A 504 -5.27 -17.08 -16.54
C ARG A 504 -6.12 -15.81 -16.36
N ARG A 505 -7.42 -15.92 -16.63
CA ARG A 505 -8.35 -14.76 -16.67
C ARG A 505 -8.37 -13.91 -15.39
N LYS A 506 -8.23 -14.52 -14.21
CA LYS A 506 -8.18 -13.79 -12.94
C LYS A 506 -6.97 -12.85 -12.88
N ASP A 507 -5.79 -13.34 -13.25
CA ASP A 507 -4.55 -12.55 -13.29
C ASP A 507 -4.60 -11.46 -14.38
N VAL A 508 -5.29 -11.71 -15.50
CA VAL A 508 -5.57 -10.68 -16.51
C VAL A 508 -6.40 -9.54 -15.90
N ALA A 509 -7.46 -9.87 -15.16
CA ALA A 509 -8.28 -8.87 -14.49
C ALA A 509 -7.48 -8.06 -13.43
N ASP A 510 -6.65 -8.73 -12.63
CA ASP A 510 -5.77 -8.07 -11.66
C ASP A 510 -4.78 -7.14 -12.36
N THR A 511 -4.22 -7.54 -13.49
CA THR A 511 -3.31 -6.71 -14.27
C THR A 511 -4.01 -5.49 -14.88
N CYS A 512 -5.24 -5.63 -15.39
CA CYS A 512 -6.04 -4.49 -15.86
C CYS A 512 -6.35 -3.50 -14.73
N PHE A 513 -6.62 -3.99 -13.52
CA PHE A 513 -6.80 -3.13 -12.34
C PHE A 513 -5.56 -2.27 -12.06
N TRP A 514 -4.35 -2.84 -12.08
CA TRP A 514 -3.13 -2.06 -11.84
C TRP A 514 -2.81 -1.08 -12.98
N ILE A 515 -3.09 -1.45 -14.23
CA ILE A 515 -2.95 -0.54 -15.37
C ILE A 515 -3.91 0.65 -15.21
N SER A 516 -5.17 0.39 -14.84
CA SER A 516 -6.16 1.42 -14.52
C SER A 516 -5.67 2.35 -13.41
N ASN A 517 -5.17 1.80 -12.29
CA ASN A 517 -4.60 2.59 -11.20
C ASN A 517 -3.41 3.46 -11.65
N CYS A 518 -2.53 2.94 -12.51
CA CYS A 518 -1.45 3.72 -13.11
C CYS A 518 -1.98 4.87 -14.00
N HIS A 519 -3.04 4.64 -14.77
CA HIS A 519 -3.68 5.69 -15.57
C HIS A 519 -4.37 6.75 -14.70
N GLN A 520 -5.04 6.33 -13.62
CA GLN A 520 -5.66 7.22 -12.63
C GLN A 520 -4.63 8.13 -11.97
N ASN A 521 -3.52 7.58 -11.47
CA ASN A 521 -2.44 8.36 -10.85
C ASN A 521 -1.75 9.33 -11.84
N ARG A 522 -1.83 9.06 -13.14
CA ARG A 522 -1.39 9.97 -14.21
C ARG A 522 -2.44 11.01 -14.59
N GLY A 523 -3.63 11.00 -13.98
CA GLY A 523 -4.76 11.87 -14.32
C GLY A 523 -5.44 11.51 -15.65
N LYS A 524 -5.16 10.34 -16.23
CA LYS A 524 -5.76 9.88 -17.49
C LYS A 524 -7.04 9.09 -17.23
N TYR A 525 -8.04 9.76 -16.68
CA TYR A 525 -9.26 9.11 -16.16
C TYR A 525 -10.02 8.30 -17.22
N ASN A 526 -10.13 8.77 -18.47
CA ASN A 526 -10.80 8.00 -19.53
C ASN A 526 -10.14 6.63 -19.78
N GLN A 527 -8.80 6.59 -19.84
CA GLN A 527 -8.06 5.34 -20.02
C GLN A 527 -8.19 4.44 -18.78
N ALA A 528 -8.15 5.03 -17.58
CA ALA A 528 -8.38 4.29 -16.34
C ALA A 528 -9.78 3.63 -16.33
N LEU A 529 -10.82 4.34 -16.78
CA LEU A 529 -12.17 3.80 -16.89
C LEU A 529 -12.26 2.66 -17.91
N GLU A 530 -11.62 2.76 -19.07
CA GLU A 530 -11.58 1.68 -20.06
C GLU A 530 -10.95 0.40 -19.50
N ASP A 531 -9.76 0.50 -18.90
CA ASP A 531 -9.06 -0.64 -18.31
C ASP A 531 -9.83 -1.21 -17.10
N GLN A 532 -10.46 -0.35 -16.29
CA GLN A 532 -11.29 -0.78 -15.15
C GLN A 532 -12.58 -1.47 -15.61
N GLN A 533 -13.19 -1.01 -16.69
CA GLN A 533 -14.38 -1.65 -17.27
C GLN A 533 -14.05 -3.03 -17.85
N GLN A 534 -12.85 -3.19 -18.44
CA GLN A 534 -12.35 -4.50 -18.85
C GLN A 534 -12.17 -5.42 -17.64
N CYS A 535 -11.54 -4.93 -16.55
CA CYS A 535 -11.41 -5.68 -15.29
C CYS A 535 -12.79 -6.14 -14.77
N LEU A 536 -13.75 -5.22 -14.69
CA LEU A 536 -15.13 -5.50 -14.25
C LEU A 536 -15.78 -6.59 -15.11
N THR A 537 -15.68 -6.48 -16.43
CA THR A 537 -16.27 -7.43 -17.38
C THR A 537 -15.70 -8.83 -17.20
N ILE A 538 -14.37 -8.96 -17.05
CA ILE A 538 -13.72 -10.26 -16.81
C ILE A 538 -14.17 -10.85 -15.48
N ARG A 539 -14.23 -10.06 -14.41
CA ARG A 539 -14.67 -10.55 -13.09
C ARG A 539 -16.14 -10.98 -13.07
N GLN A 540 -17.01 -10.29 -13.80
CA GLN A 540 -18.40 -10.71 -14.00
C GLN A 540 -18.49 -12.06 -14.73
N GLN A 541 -17.68 -12.25 -15.77
CA GLN A 541 -17.62 -13.53 -16.51
C GLN A 541 -17.10 -14.69 -15.66
N LEU A 542 -16.29 -14.39 -14.63
CA LEU A 542 -15.75 -15.39 -13.69
C LEU A 542 -16.69 -15.66 -12.49
N ASP A 543 -17.84 -14.99 -12.42
CA ASP A 543 -18.71 -14.96 -11.23
C ASP A 543 -17.95 -14.61 -9.93
N ASP A 544 -16.89 -13.80 -10.05
CA ASP A 544 -16.10 -13.29 -8.92
C ASP A 544 -16.83 -12.12 -8.26
N LYS A 545 -17.92 -12.40 -7.55
CA LYS A 545 -18.75 -11.38 -6.88
C LYS A 545 -17.93 -10.43 -5.99
N PRO A 546 -16.99 -10.91 -5.13
CA PRO A 546 -16.14 -10.01 -4.35
C PRO A 546 -15.27 -9.09 -5.21
N GLY A 547 -14.76 -9.61 -6.33
CA GLY A 547 -13.97 -8.85 -7.29
C GLY A 547 -14.80 -7.85 -8.10
N VAL A 548 -16.04 -8.18 -8.47
CA VAL A 548 -16.99 -7.24 -9.11
C VAL A 548 -17.29 -6.07 -8.16
N ALA A 549 -17.56 -6.37 -6.90
CA ALA A 549 -17.75 -5.34 -5.88
C ALA A 549 -16.50 -4.45 -5.73
N ASN A 550 -15.29 -5.04 -5.73
CA ASN A 550 -14.05 -4.28 -5.71
C ASN A 550 -13.87 -3.43 -6.97
N ALA A 551 -14.24 -3.95 -8.14
CA ALA A 551 -14.14 -3.21 -9.39
C ALA A 551 -15.06 -1.97 -9.41
N TYR A 552 -16.28 -2.07 -8.89
CA TYR A 552 -17.17 -0.92 -8.68
C TYR A 552 -16.60 0.08 -7.67
N TYR A 553 -16.02 -0.40 -6.57
CA TYR A 553 -15.35 0.47 -5.60
C TYR A 553 -14.23 1.28 -6.27
N CYS A 554 -13.38 0.65 -7.07
CA CYS A 554 -12.32 1.34 -7.79
C CYS A 554 -12.83 2.34 -8.85
N LEU A 555 -13.94 2.03 -9.54
CA LEU A 555 -14.63 3.00 -10.40
C LEU A 555 -15.07 4.22 -9.58
N GLY A 556 -15.61 3.99 -8.37
CA GLY A 556 -15.95 5.04 -7.40
C GLY A 556 -14.75 5.94 -7.08
N ILE A 557 -13.57 5.36 -6.77
CA ILE A 557 -12.35 6.14 -6.51
C ILE A 557 -11.93 6.94 -7.75
N ILE A 558 -11.95 6.35 -8.93
CA ILE A 558 -11.55 7.04 -10.18
C ILE A 558 -12.44 8.27 -10.41
N TYR A 559 -13.76 8.15 -10.25
CA TYR A 559 -14.67 9.27 -10.37
C TYR A 559 -14.48 10.30 -9.25
N GLN A 560 -14.23 9.87 -8.01
CA GLN A 560 -13.96 10.74 -6.88
C GLN A 560 -12.69 11.58 -7.11
N ASP A 561 -11.61 10.97 -7.59
CA ASP A 561 -10.35 11.65 -7.89
C ASP A 561 -10.44 12.52 -9.14
N TRP A 562 -11.39 12.23 -10.03
CA TRP A 562 -11.77 13.12 -11.13
C TRP A 562 -12.64 14.30 -10.65
N GLY A 563 -13.21 14.25 -9.44
CA GLY A 563 -14.12 15.28 -8.91
C GLY A 563 -15.58 15.09 -9.34
N LYS A 564 -15.93 13.93 -9.90
CA LYS A 564 -17.26 13.53 -10.34
C LYS A 564 -17.96 12.74 -9.22
N TYR A 565 -18.28 13.45 -8.13
CA TYR A 565 -18.70 12.84 -6.86
C TYR A 565 -20.04 12.09 -6.95
N GLU A 566 -21.00 12.55 -7.75
CA GLU A 566 -22.29 11.86 -7.92
C GLU A 566 -22.12 10.47 -8.52
N GLN A 567 -21.32 10.36 -9.59
CA GLN A 567 -20.97 9.09 -10.21
C GLN A 567 -20.20 8.20 -9.23
N ALA A 568 -19.27 8.78 -8.46
CA ALA A 568 -18.53 8.05 -7.44
C ALA A 568 -19.47 7.41 -6.40
N ILE A 569 -20.44 8.17 -5.89
CA ILE A 569 -21.44 7.69 -4.94
C ILE A 569 -22.29 6.56 -5.53
N ALA A 570 -22.73 6.67 -6.78
CA ALA A 570 -23.50 5.61 -7.44
C ALA A 570 -22.72 4.29 -7.51
N TYR A 571 -21.44 4.34 -7.89
CA TYR A 571 -20.58 3.14 -7.93
C TYR A 571 -20.24 2.59 -6.54
N TYR A 572 -20.02 3.46 -5.55
CA TYR A 572 -19.88 3.02 -4.16
C TYR A 572 -21.15 2.30 -3.68
N GLN A 573 -22.34 2.83 -3.96
CA GLN A 573 -23.60 2.17 -3.61
C GLN A 573 -23.74 0.79 -4.27
N GLN A 574 -23.39 0.65 -5.55
CA GLN A 574 -23.39 -0.65 -6.26
C GLN A 574 -22.41 -1.66 -5.67
N SER A 575 -21.17 -1.22 -5.38
CA SER A 575 -20.18 -2.04 -4.68
C SER A 575 -20.71 -2.57 -3.35
N CYS A 576 -21.39 -1.69 -2.60
CA CYS A 576 -21.88 -2.01 -1.28
C CYS A 576 -23.09 -2.93 -1.29
N GLN A 577 -24.03 -2.75 -2.22
CA GLN A 577 -25.16 -3.68 -2.42
C GLN A 577 -24.66 -5.11 -2.67
N LEU A 578 -23.57 -5.27 -3.44
CA LEU A 578 -22.98 -6.59 -3.65
C LEU A 578 -22.30 -7.15 -2.40
N TYR A 579 -21.57 -6.33 -1.63
CA TYR A 579 -20.98 -6.81 -0.37
C TYR A 579 -22.04 -7.19 0.68
N GLU A 580 -23.18 -6.51 0.71
CA GLU A 580 -24.33 -6.87 1.55
C GLU A 580 -24.92 -8.24 1.16
N GLN A 581 -25.06 -8.51 -0.14
CA GLN A 581 -25.55 -9.82 -0.63
C GLN A 581 -24.60 -10.99 -0.33
N LEU A 582 -23.32 -10.72 -0.06
CA LEU A 582 -22.30 -11.73 0.22
C LEU A 582 -22.13 -12.02 1.71
N ASP A 583 -22.93 -11.39 2.58
CA ASP A 583 -22.81 -11.44 4.05
C ASP A 583 -21.40 -11.11 4.58
N LEU A 584 -20.65 -10.33 3.80
CA LEU A 584 -19.32 -9.83 4.19
C LEU A 584 -19.50 -8.55 5.01
N GLN A 585 -20.18 -8.64 6.16
CA GLN A 585 -20.54 -7.51 7.04
C GLN A 585 -19.32 -6.61 7.36
N GLN A 586 -18.13 -7.20 7.50
CA GLN A 586 -16.87 -6.46 7.71
C GLN A 586 -16.49 -5.54 6.53
N LYS A 587 -16.86 -5.90 5.29
CA LYS A 587 -16.70 -5.06 4.09
C LYS A 587 -17.85 -4.08 3.91
N VAL A 588 -19.04 -4.40 4.43
CA VAL A 588 -20.19 -3.47 4.48
C VAL A 588 -19.90 -2.27 5.40
N ALA A 589 -19.19 -2.44 6.52
CA ALA A 589 -18.77 -1.30 7.35
C ALA A 589 -17.92 -0.27 6.56
N ASN A 590 -17.12 -0.70 5.57
CA ASN A 590 -16.35 0.21 4.73
C ASN A 590 -17.22 1.08 3.81
N LYS A 591 -18.47 0.67 3.50
CA LYS A 591 -19.46 1.44 2.71
C LYS A 591 -19.60 2.86 3.22
N TRP A 592 -19.90 2.97 4.51
CA TRP A 592 -20.22 4.23 5.15
C TRP A 592 -18.99 5.12 5.24
N ASN A 593 -17.81 4.53 5.46
CA ASN A 593 -16.55 5.26 5.44
C ASN A 593 -16.20 5.79 4.04
N TRP A 594 -16.44 5.01 2.98
CA TRP A 594 -16.20 5.46 1.60
C TRP A 594 -17.14 6.58 1.19
N LEU A 595 -18.42 6.45 1.51
CA LEU A 595 -19.42 7.50 1.26
C LEU A 595 -19.09 8.75 2.08
N ALA A 596 -18.74 8.60 3.36
CA ALA A 596 -18.33 9.71 4.21
C ALA A 596 -17.09 10.42 3.66
N ASP A 597 -16.04 9.69 3.24
CA ASP A 597 -14.85 10.30 2.63
C ASP A 597 -15.16 10.99 1.29
N CYS A 598 -16.06 10.41 0.49
CA CYS A 598 -16.51 11.01 -0.77
C CYS A 598 -17.23 12.34 -0.53
N TYR A 599 -18.20 12.37 0.39
CA TYR A 599 -18.91 13.60 0.78
C TYR A 599 -17.97 14.62 1.45
N ARG A 600 -17.01 14.17 2.28
CA ARG A 600 -15.99 15.02 2.88
C ARG A 600 -15.14 15.70 1.80
N LYS A 601 -14.66 14.95 0.80
CA LYS A 601 -13.90 15.50 -0.34
C LYS A 601 -14.73 16.40 -1.25
N TRP A 602 -16.03 16.14 -1.36
CA TRP A 602 -16.96 17.03 -2.06
C TRP A 602 -17.16 18.36 -1.28
N GLY A 603 -16.90 18.39 0.03
CA GLY A 603 -17.17 19.54 0.90
C GLY A 603 -18.57 19.52 1.53
N LYS A 604 -19.30 18.42 1.35
CA LYS A 604 -20.62 18.15 1.94
C LYS A 604 -20.46 17.52 3.33
N TYR A 605 -19.90 18.31 4.25
CA TYR A 605 -19.46 17.82 5.57
C TYR A 605 -20.60 17.27 6.43
N GLN A 606 -21.79 17.87 6.36
CA GLN A 606 -22.95 17.38 7.13
C GLN A 606 -23.35 15.96 6.72
N GLN A 607 -23.47 15.69 5.42
CA GLN A 607 -23.73 14.34 4.92
C GLN A 607 -22.61 13.38 5.29
N ALA A 608 -21.34 13.84 5.23
CA ALA A 608 -20.20 13.02 5.65
C ALA A 608 -20.31 12.58 7.11
N VAL A 609 -20.70 13.49 8.02
CA VAL A 609 -20.94 13.19 9.44
C VAL A 609 -22.08 12.19 9.60
N GLU A 610 -23.20 12.36 8.90
CA GLU A 610 -24.35 11.45 8.97
C GLU A 610 -23.95 10.00 8.64
N PHE A 611 -23.24 9.79 7.53
CA PHE A 611 -22.77 8.47 7.14
C PHE A 611 -21.69 7.93 8.10
N GLN A 612 -20.80 8.77 8.61
CA GLN A 612 -19.79 8.32 9.57
C GLN A 612 -20.40 7.95 10.93
N LEU A 613 -21.47 8.61 11.37
CA LEU A 613 -22.22 8.24 12.56
C LEU A 613 -22.97 6.91 12.39
N GLN A 614 -23.48 6.63 11.18
CA GLN A 614 -24.03 5.31 10.85
C GLN A 614 -22.96 4.21 10.91
N ASN A 615 -21.75 4.48 10.39
CA ASN A 615 -20.60 3.57 10.55
C ASN A 615 -20.31 3.29 12.02
N LEU A 616 -20.21 4.35 12.83
CA LEU A 616 -19.94 4.25 14.26
C LEU A 616 -21.00 3.42 14.99
N ALA A 617 -22.28 3.60 14.65
CA ALA A 617 -23.38 2.84 15.26
C ALA A 617 -23.26 1.33 14.98
N ILE A 618 -22.92 0.95 13.74
CA ILE A 618 -22.69 -0.46 13.38
C ILE A 618 -21.46 -1.01 14.10
N CYS A 619 -20.35 -0.28 14.11
CA CYS A 619 -19.14 -0.71 14.82
C CYS A 619 -19.39 -0.94 16.32
N LYS A 620 -20.23 -0.10 16.95
CA LYS A 620 -20.70 -0.29 18.34
C LYS A 620 -21.59 -1.52 18.51
N GLN A 621 -22.49 -1.80 17.56
CA GLN A 621 -23.33 -2.99 17.59
C GLN A 621 -22.50 -4.29 17.47
N LEU A 622 -21.41 -4.24 16.69
CA LEU A 622 -20.49 -5.36 16.50
C LEU A 622 -19.44 -5.51 17.62
N ASP A 623 -19.42 -4.59 18.60
CA ASP A 623 -18.42 -4.51 19.66
C ASP A 623 -16.96 -4.49 19.16
N ASP A 624 -16.72 -3.93 17.96
CA ASP A 624 -15.39 -3.83 17.35
C ASP A 624 -14.69 -2.56 17.85
N GLN A 625 -14.07 -2.66 19.03
CA GLN A 625 -13.39 -1.53 19.69
C GLN A 625 -12.35 -0.83 18.80
N PRO A 626 -11.46 -1.54 18.05
CA PRO A 626 -10.58 -0.89 17.08
C PRO A 626 -11.29 -0.08 16.00
N ARG A 627 -12.42 -0.56 15.46
CA ARG A 627 -13.18 0.19 14.45
C ARG A 627 -13.97 1.35 15.03
N ILE A 628 -14.46 1.23 16.26
CA ILE A 628 -15.08 2.36 16.99
C ILE A 628 -14.05 3.49 17.13
N ALA A 629 -12.81 3.17 17.50
CA ALA A 629 -11.74 4.16 17.60
C ALA A 629 -11.49 4.81 16.23
N LEU A 630 -11.33 4.01 15.17
CA LEU A 630 -11.15 4.52 13.81
C LEU A 630 -12.30 5.42 13.35
N ALA A 631 -13.55 5.07 13.69
CA ALA A 631 -14.72 5.87 13.32
C ALA A 631 -14.73 7.24 14.01
N TYR A 632 -14.32 7.31 15.29
CA TYR A 632 -14.11 8.60 15.97
C TYR A 632 -12.97 9.39 15.33
N PHE A 633 -11.87 8.75 14.95
CA PHE A 633 -10.79 9.40 14.22
C PHE A 633 -11.27 10.01 12.89
N GLN A 634 -12.09 9.30 12.11
CA GLN A 634 -12.63 9.85 10.86
C GLN A 634 -13.61 11.01 11.10
N LEU A 635 -14.43 10.96 12.16
CA LEU A 635 -15.25 12.11 12.56
C LEU A 635 -14.38 13.32 12.88
N GLY A 636 -13.30 13.12 13.64
CA GLY A 636 -12.32 14.17 13.92
C GLY A 636 -11.79 14.83 12.65
N ARG A 637 -11.43 14.03 11.64
CA ARG A 637 -10.98 14.53 10.33
C ARG A 637 -12.07 15.26 9.55
N ILE A 638 -13.32 14.80 9.59
CA ILE A 638 -14.44 15.48 8.90
C ILE A 638 -14.66 16.86 9.54
N TYR A 639 -14.71 16.94 10.87
CA TYR A 639 -14.91 18.21 11.58
C TYR A 639 -13.72 19.16 11.44
N GLN A 640 -12.49 18.64 11.39
CA GLN A 640 -11.29 19.44 11.10
C GLN A 640 -11.36 20.05 9.70
N ASP A 641 -11.66 19.25 8.67
CA ASP A 641 -11.81 19.75 7.29
C ASP A 641 -12.99 20.75 7.17
N TRP A 642 -14.02 20.60 8.00
CA TRP A 642 -15.14 21.54 8.10
C TRP A 642 -14.76 22.86 8.82
N GLY A 643 -13.64 22.88 9.54
CA GLY A 643 -13.20 24.03 10.36
C GLY A 643 -13.85 24.10 11.75
N LYS A 644 -14.58 23.06 12.17
CA LYS A 644 -15.17 22.92 13.51
C LYS A 644 -14.18 22.24 14.45
N TYR A 645 -13.15 22.98 14.83
CA TYR A 645 -11.98 22.43 15.54
C TYR A 645 -12.32 21.86 16.94
N GLU A 646 -13.28 22.43 17.65
CA GLU A 646 -13.71 21.93 18.97
C GLU A 646 -14.27 20.50 18.89
N ASP A 647 -15.20 20.27 17.97
CA ASP A 647 -15.78 18.95 17.71
C ASP A 647 -14.69 17.97 17.26
N ALA A 648 -13.79 18.42 16.37
CA ALA A 648 -12.68 17.61 15.88
C ALA A 648 -11.79 17.11 17.02
N ILE A 649 -11.41 18.00 17.94
CA ILE A 649 -10.59 17.68 19.11
C ILE A 649 -11.33 16.71 20.04
N ALA A 650 -12.61 16.91 20.29
CA ALA A 650 -13.40 16.01 21.13
C ALA A 650 -13.40 14.57 20.58
N TYR A 651 -13.62 14.41 19.26
CA TYR A 651 -13.61 13.10 18.62
C TYR A 651 -12.22 12.46 18.56
N TYR A 652 -11.16 13.24 18.28
CA TYR A 652 -9.79 12.73 18.36
C TYR A 652 -9.43 12.27 19.78
N GLN A 653 -9.88 12.98 20.83
CA GLN A 653 -9.66 12.55 22.21
C GLN A 653 -10.41 11.25 22.55
N GLN A 654 -11.66 11.09 22.11
CA GLN A 654 -12.41 9.84 22.27
C GLN A 654 -11.72 8.66 21.58
N SER A 655 -11.24 8.86 20.34
CA SER A 655 -10.45 7.86 19.62
C SER A 655 -9.17 7.50 20.39
N ARG A 656 -8.47 8.50 20.95
CA ARG A 656 -7.20 8.29 21.66
C ARG A 656 -7.39 7.50 22.94
N GLN A 657 -8.38 7.84 23.75
CA GLN A 657 -8.71 7.11 24.98
C GLN A 657 -9.00 5.63 24.69
N LEU A 658 -9.66 5.34 23.57
CA LEU A 658 -9.96 3.96 23.19
C LEU A 658 -8.71 3.20 22.74
N TYR A 659 -7.82 3.83 21.95
CA TYR A 659 -6.54 3.20 21.60
C TYR A 659 -5.58 3.06 22.79
N GLU A 660 -5.66 3.94 23.79
CA GLU A 660 -4.98 3.80 25.09
C GLU A 660 -5.45 2.54 25.83
N GLN A 661 -6.76 2.30 25.89
CA GLN A 661 -7.33 1.07 26.47
C GLN A 661 -6.94 -0.20 25.69
N LEU A 662 -6.76 -0.09 24.38
CA LEU A 662 -6.33 -1.19 23.50
C LEU A 662 -4.80 -1.37 23.45
N GLU A 663 -4.05 -0.57 24.21
CA GLU A 663 -2.58 -0.55 24.25
C GLU A 663 -1.91 -0.37 22.88
N LYS A 664 -2.57 0.31 21.93
CA LYS A 664 -2.05 0.51 20.57
C LYS A 664 -1.21 1.79 20.45
N GLN A 665 0.02 1.72 20.96
CA GLN A 665 0.94 2.87 21.03
C GLN A 665 1.16 3.62 19.70
N LYS A 666 1.17 2.91 18.56
CA LYS A 666 1.30 3.54 17.23
C LYS A 666 0.10 4.42 16.88
N ASP A 667 -1.12 3.94 17.14
CA ASP A 667 -2.35 4.68 16.85
C ASP A 667 -2.51 5.88 17.80
N ILE A 668 -2.04 5.76 19.05
CA ILE A 668 -2.01 6.86 20.03
C ILE A 668 -1.09 7.99 19.54
N ALA A 669 0.11 7.64 19.05
CA ALA A 669 1.07 8.59 18.48
C ALA A 669 0.46 9.33 17.26
N ASP A 670 -0.15 8.59 16.34
CA ASP A 670 -0.81 9.17 15.16
C ASP A 670 -1.97 10.10 15.55
N LEU A 671 -2.70 9.83 16.64
CA LEU A 671 -3.72 10.76 17.14
C LEU A 671 -3.16 12.03 17.75
N TRP A 672 -2.03 11.96 18.47
CA TRP A 672 -1.34 13.15 18.94
C TRP A 672 -0.86 14.04 17.79
N TYR A 673 -0.30 13.43 16.74
CA TYR A 673 0.08 14.10 15.50
C TYR A 673 -1.11 14.82 14.83
N ASN A 674 -2.28 14.16 14.73
CA ASN A 674 -3.47 14.77 14.13
C ASN A 674 -4.09 15.86 15.02
N LEU A 675 -4.07 15.68 16.35
CA LEU A 675 -4.46 16.72 17.32
C LEU A 675 -3.55 17.95 17.20
N ALA A 676 -2.24 17.76 17.07
CA ALA A 676 -1.29 18.85 16.84
C ALA A 676 -1.60 19.59 15.53
N GLY A 677 -1.87 18.84 14.45
CA GLY A 677 -2.31 19.40 13.16
C GLY A 677 -3.60 20.23 13.28
N CYS A 678 -4.59 19.73 14.04
CA CYS A 678 -5.87 20.40 14.27
C CYS A 678 -5.68 21.69 15.09
N TYR A 679 -4.88 21.68 16.17
CA TYR A 679 -4.57 22.87 16.94
C TYR A 679 -3.78 23.90 16.13
N ARG A 680 -2.84 23.46 15.28
CA ARG A 680 -2.09 24.33 14.36
C ARG A 680 -3.02 25.05 13.37
N GLU A 681 -3.97 24.33 12.77
CA GLU A 681 -4.97 24.91 11.86
C GLU A 681 -5.96 25.83 12.56
N TRP A 682 -6.23 25.59 13.85
CA TRP A 682 -6.97 26.50 14.72
C TRP A 682 -6.12 27.67 15.26
N CYS A 683 -4.84 27.79 14.86
CA CYS A 683 -3.90 28.81 15.33
C CYS A 683 -3.56 28.74 16.84
N LYS A 684 -3.84 27.62 17.51
CA LYS A 684 -3.51 27.34 18.91
C LYS A 684 -2.14 26.65 19.02
N TYR A 685 -1.09 27.41 18.71
CA TYR A 685 0.26 26.87 18.48
C TYR A 685 0.89 26.22 19.73
N GLU A 686 0.66 26.76 20.93
CA GLU A 686 1.20 26.20 22.17
C GLU A 686 0.67 24.78 22.45
N GLN A 687 -0.64 24.60 22.31
CA GLN A 687 -1.30 23.30 22.43
C GLN A 687 -0.86 22.34 21.34
N ALA A 688 -0.64 22.85 20.12
CA ALA A 688 -0.11 22.05 19.01
C ALA A 688 1.29 21.49 19.34
N VAL A 689 2.20 22.32 19.88
CA VAL A 689 3.53 21.89 20.32
C VAL A 689 3.44 20.85 21.43
N GLU A 690 2.57 21.04 22.43
CA GLU A 690 2.41 20.06 23.53
C GLU A 690 1.97 18.69 23.01
N CYS A 691 1.02 18.65 22.06
CA CYS A 691 0.56 17.42 21.43
C CYS A 691 1.68 16.74 20.63
N GLU A 692 2.42 17.49 19.84
CA GLU A 692 3.50 16.95 18.99
C GLU A 692 4.68 16.43 19.83
N LEU A 693 4.99 17.05 20.97
CA LEU A 693 6.00 16.53 21.89
C LEU A 693 5.59 15.18 22.52
N LYS A 694 4.29 14.97 22.76
CA LYS A 694 3.77 13.65 23.20
C LYS A 694 3.88 12.60 22.10
N ASP A 695 3.55 12.96 20.85
CA ASP A 695 3.77 12.09 19.67
C ASP A 695 5.25 11.69 19.55
N LEU A 696 6.15 12.68 19.58
CA LEU A 696 7.60 12.48 19.49
C LEU A 696 8.11 11.53 20.57
N ALA A 697 7.68 11.70 21.83
CA ALA A 697 8.09 10.84 22.93
C ALA A 697 7.68 9.37 22.73
N ILE A 698 6.46 9.12 22.25
CA ILE A 698 5.98 7.75 21.97
C ILE A 698 6.76 7.15 20.79
N ARG A 699 6.99 7.92 19.72
CA ARG A 699 7.74 7.45 18.53
C ARG A 699 9.21 7.16 18.85
N GLN A 700 9.82 7.91 19.77
CA GLN A 700 11.15 7.62 20.31
C GLN A 700 11.17 6.31 21.11
N GLN A 701 10.16 6.06 21.94
CA GLN A 701 10.05 4.78 22.68
C GLN A 701 9.87 3.58 21.74
N LEU A 702 9.19 3.78 20.61
CA LEU A 702 8.99 2.75 19.58
C LEU A 702 10.21 2.55 18.66
N ASP A 703 11.24 3.38 18.77
CA ASP A 703 12.44 3.41 17.91
C ASP A 703 12.09 3.51 16.40
N ASP A 704 11.05 4.30 16.07
CA ASP A 704 10.60 4.52 14.70
C ASP A 704 11.27 5.77 14.10
N GLN A 705 12.54 5.63 13.69
CA GLN A 705 13.36 6.75 13.18
C GLN A 705 12.68 7.58 12.08
N PRO A 706 12.02 6.99 11.06
CA PRO A 706 11.26 7.76 10.08
C PRO A 706 10.12 8.58 10.68
N ARG A 707 9.37 8.04 11.66
CA ARG A 707 8.27 8.77 12.30
C ARG A 707 8.77 9.81 13.29
N ILE A 708 9.94 9.62 13.91
CA ILE A 708 10.62 10.66 14.70
C ILE A 708 10.98 11.85 13.80
N ALA A 709 11.54 11.58 12.61
CA ALA A 709 11.82 12.62 11.63
C ALA A 709 10.54 13.34 11.17
N LEU A 710 9.43 12.62 11.00
CA LEU A 710 8.11 13.20 10.70
C LEU A 710 7.59 14.11 11.82
N ALA A 711 7.83 13.75 13.09
CA ALA A 711 7.40 14.57 14.22
C ALA A 711 8.19 15.89 14.31
N TYR A 712 9.51 15.84 14.10
CA TYR A 712 10.31 17.07 13.96
C TYR A 712 9.86 17.94 12.78
N PHE A 713 9.49 17.31 11.66
CA PHE A 713 8.93 18.05 10.53
C PHE A 713 7.64 18.79 10.89
N GLN A 714 6.74 18.18 11.68
CA GLN A 714 5.53 18.86 12.14
C GLN A 714 5.82 19.99 13.12
N LEU A 715 6.75 19.81 14.05
CA LEU A 715 7.22 20.91 14.89
C LEU A 715 7.69 22.08 14.03
N GLY A 716 8.49 21.80 12.99
CA GLY A 716 8.90 22.79 12.00
C GLY A 716 7.72 23.56 11.40
N ARG A 717 6.67 22.84 10.96
CA ARG A 717 5.45 23.45 10.42
C ARG A 717 4.68 24.28 11.44
N ILE A 718 4.56 23.81 12.69
CA ILE A 718 3.88 24.54 13.75
C ILE A 718 4.60 25.85 14.04
N TYR A 719 5.93 25.83 14.18
CA TYR A 719 6.73 27.04 14.42
C TYR A 719 6.74 27.99 13.22
N GLN A 720 6.74 27.47 11.99
CA GLN A 720 6.65 28.28 10.78
C GLN A 720 5.32 29.03 10.71
N ASP A 721 4.19 28.34 10.92
CA ASP A 721 2.87 28.97 10.94
C ASP A 721 2.70 29.95 12.11
N TRP A 722 3.44 29.73 13.21
CA TRP A 722 3.51 30.65 14.35
C TRP A 722 4.39 31.88 14.06
N GLY A 723 5.13 31.92 12.94
CA GLY A 723 6.05 32.99 12.59
C GLY A 723 7.40 32.94 13.32
N LYS A 724 7.69 31.84 14.03
CA LYS A 724 8.97 31.58 14.71
C LYS A 724 9.91 30.82 13.79
N TYR A 725 10.40 31.52 12.76
CA TYR A 725 11.15 30.89 11.66
C TYR A 725 12.47 30.24 12.08
N GLU A 726 13.18 30.79 13.06
CA GLU A 726 14.45 30.21 13.56
C GLU A 726 14.25 28.82 14.15
N ASP A 727 13.24 28.67 15.02
CA ASP A 727 12.85 27.38 15.60
C ASP A 727 12.41 26.41 14.51
N ALA A 728 11.60 26.89 13.55
CA ALA A 728 11.11 26.08 12.44
C ALA A 728 12.26 25.48 11.62
N ILE A 729 13.25 26.32 11.28
CA ILE A 729 14.45 25.90 10.54
C ILE A 729 15.25 24.85 11.33
N ALA A 730 15.43 25.05 12.64
CA ALA A 730 16.15 24.09 13.48
C ALA A 730 15.47 22.70 13.46
N TYR A 731 14.15 22.65 13.58
CA TYR A 731 13.40 21.38 13.53
C TYR A 731 13.40 20.74 12.14
N TYR A 732 13.28 21.52 11.07
CA TYR A 732 13.42 20.98 9.71
C TYR A 732 14.81 20.41 9.46
N GLN A 733 15.87 21.04 9.97
CA GLN A 733 17.24 20.50 9.89
C GLN A 733 17.40 19.19 10.67
N GLN A 734 16.83 19.07 11.87
CA GLN A 734 16.83 17.82 12.64
C GLN A 734 16.09 16.69 11.89
N SER A 735 14.92 17.00 11.33
CA SER A 735 14.17 16.06 10.49
C SER A 735 15.01 15.59 9.29
N ARG A 736 15.66 16.53 8.59
CA ARG A 736 16.53 16.23 7.45
C ARG A 736 17.69 15.31 7.82
N GLN A 737 18.39 15.59 8.92
CA GLN A 737 19.52 14.78 9.38
C GLN A 737 19.11 13.33 9.67
N LEU A 738 17.94 13.11 10.27
CA LEU A 738 17.44 11.75 10.51
C LEU A 738 17.09 11.02 9.21
N TYR A 739 16.47 11.70 8.25
CA TYR A 739 16.20 11.12 6.92
C TYR A 739 17.49 10.81 6.15
N GLU A 740 18.52 11.65 6.30
CA GLU A 740 19.84 11.46 5.70
C GLU A 740 20.55 10.25 6.31
N GLN A 741 20.58 10.12 7.65
CA GLN A 741 21.10 8.95 8.35
C GLN A 741 20.36 7.65 7.97
N SER A 742 19.07 7.77 7.63
CA SER A 742 18.23 6.65 7.19
C SER A 742 18.37 6.34 5.68
N ASN A 743 19.26 7.01 4.96
CA ASN A 743 19.44 6.91 3.49
C ASN A 743 18.14 7.11 2.70
N ARG A 744 17.22 7.98 3.17
CA ARG A 744 15.96 8.30 2.50
C ARG A 744 16.09 9.58 1.68
N GLN A 745 16.82 9.50 0.57
CA GLN A 745 17.14 10.68 -0.27
C GLN A 745 15.90 11.45 -0.75
N GLN A 746 14.80 10.76 -1.07
CA GLN A 746 13.53 11.42 -1.41
C GLN A 746 12.95 12.27 -0.27
N SER A 747 13.07 11.80 0.98
CA SER A 747 12.63 12.54 2.17
C SER A 747 13.57 13.70 2.48
N VAL A 748 14.88 13.52 2.30
CA VAL A 748 15.88 14.61 2.42
C VAL A 748 15.59 15.73 1.43
N ALA A 749 15.32 15.38 0.17
CA ALA A 749 14.95 16.32 -0.88
C ALA A 749 13.68 17.12 -0.49
N MET A 750 12.68 16.45 0.10
CA MET A 750 11.48 17.11 0.59
C MET A 750 11.77 18.07 1.76
N GLN A 751 12.67 17.73 2.68
CA GLN A 751 13.04 18.65 3.77
C GLN A 751 13.72 19.92 3.25
N TRP A 752 14.50 19.83 2.17
CA TRP A 752 15.06 21.01 1.51
C TRP A 752 13.98 21.94 0.94
N VAL A 753 12.89 21.40 0.37
CA VAL A 753 11.74 22.21 -0.06
C VAL A 753 11.12 22.94 1.12
N TRP A 754 10.91 22.27 2.25
CA TRP A 754 10.30 22.91 3.41
C TRP A 754 11.19 23.97 4.05
N LEU A 755 12.51 23.76 4.08
CA LEU A 755 13.47 24.81 4.43
C LEU A 755 13.39 25.98 3.45
N ALA A 756 13.31 25.72 2.14
CA ALA A 756 13.20 26.76 1.13
C ALA A 756 11.91 27.58 1.30
N VAL A 757 10.78 26.92 1.54
CA VAL A 757 9.50 27.56 1.83
C VAL A 757 9.57 28.38 3.11
N CYS A 758 10.17 27.85 4.19
CA CYS A 758 10.31 28.57 5.46
C CYS A 758 11.19 29.82 5.31
N TYR A 759 12.32 29.73 4.61
CA TYR A 759 13.16 30.89 4.32
C TYR A 759 12.44 31.91 3.43
N ARG A 760 11.68 31.46 2.42
CA ARG A 760 10.89 32.34 1.56
C ARG A 760 9.81 33.07 2.35
N ASP A 761 9.08 32.39 3.23
CA ASP A 761 8.06 33.01 4.07
C ASP A 761 8.68 33.99 5.09
N TRP A 762 9.94 33.76 5.49
CA TRP A 762 10.75 34.70 6.25
C TRP A 762 11.42 35.81 5.40
N ASN A 763 11.13 35.88 4.10
CA ASN A 763 11.72 36.81 3.13
C ASN A 763 13.26 36.70 2.96
N GLN A 764 13.84 35.55 3.31
CA GLN A 764 15.25 35.20 3.15
C GLN A 764 15.47 34.45 1.81
N TYR A 765 15.32 35.18 0.69
CA TYR A 765 15.21 34.59 -0.64
C TYR A 765 16.50 33.90 -1.14
N GLU A 766 17.69 34.37 -0.74
CA GLU A 766 18.97 33.74 -1.11
C GLU A 766 19.11 32.33 -0.51
N GLN A 767 18.80 32.20 0.78
CA GLN A 767 18.83 30.92 1.49
C GLN A 767 17.72 29.99 1.00
N ALA A 768 16.55 30.55 0.66
CA ALA A 768 15.49 29.80 0.01
C ALA A 768 15.94 29.19 -1.33
N LEU A 769 16.65 29.99 -2.14
CA LEU A 769 17.20 29.56 -3.42
C LEU A 769 18.25 28.45 -3.24
N GLU A 770 19.17 28.61 -2.28
CA GLU A 770 20.19 27.58 -1.98
C GLU A 770 19.55 26.24 -1.60
N CYS A 771 18.51 26.27 -0.76
CA CYS A 771 17.77 25.08 -0.36
C CYS A 771 17.06 24.43 -1.55
N GLU A 772 16.38 25.21 -2.40
CA GLU A 772 15.66 24.68 -3.56
C GLU A 772 16.62 24.13 -4.64
N LEU A 773 17.81 24.71 -4.79
CA LEU A 773 18.85 24.17 -5.68
C LEU A 773 19.39 22.82 -5.20
N LYS A 774 19.57 22.63 -3.88
CA LYS A 774 19.91 21.31 -3.31
C LYS A 774 18.79 20.30 -3.52
N HIS A 775 17.54 20.72 -3.39
CA HIS A 775 16.39 19.89 -3.75
C HIS A 775 16.46 19.47 -5.23
N LEU A 776 16.65 20.42 -6.14
CA LEU A 776 16.77 20.17 -7.58
C LEU A 776 17.89 19.17 -7.90
N GLU A 777 19.07 19.36 -7.32
CA GLU A 777 20.23 18.48 -7.52
C GLU A 777 19.91 17.02 -7.12
N ILE A 778 19.33 16.81 -5.94
CA ILE A 778 18.94 15.47 -5.48
C ILE A 778 17.89 14.86 -6.42
N ARG A 779 16.91 15.64 -6.88
CA ARG A 779 15.88 15.15 -7.81
C ARG A 779 16.44 14.78 -9.19
N GLN A 780 17.44 15.52 -9.68
CA GLN A 780 18.16 15.17 -10.90
C GLN A 780 18.95 13.88 -10.73
N GLN A 781 19.64 13.70 -9.59
CA GLN A 781 20.38 12.46 -9.28
C GLN A 781 19.45 11.23 -9.20
N LEU A 782 18.23 11.42 -8.70
CA LEU A 782 17.20 10.37 -8.62
C LEU A 782 16.47 10.10 -9.95
N ASP A 783 16.84 10.81 -11.03
CA ASP A 783 16.16 10.80 -12.34
C ASP A 783 14.63 10.99 -12.22
N ASP A 784 14.24 11.93 -11.35
CA ASP A 784 12.85 12.19 -11.02
C ASP A 784 12.31 13.42 -11.75
N GLN A 785 12.11 13.28 -13.07
CA GLN A 785 11.77 14.39 -13.97
C GLN A 785 10.51 15.17 -13.55
N SER A 786 9.55 14.50 -12.90
CA SER A 786 8.34 15.18 -12.39
C SER A 786 8.63 16.14 -11.25
N TRP A 787 9.54 15.74 -10.35
CA TRP A 787 9.96 16.56 -9.22
C TRP A 787 11.01 17.60 -9.63
N VAL A 788 11.80 17.34 -10.67
CA VAL A 788 12.63 18.36 -11.33
C VAL A 788 11.75 19.48 -11.89
N ALA A 789 10.66 19.13 -12.59
CA ALA A 789 9.69 20.13 -13.07
C ALA A 789 9.07 20.93 -11.92
N LEU A 790 8.78 20.27 -10.79
CA LEU A 790 8.24 20.95 -9.60
C LEU A 790 9.28 21.89 -8.98
N ALA A 791 10.55 21.48 -8.92
CA ALA A 791 11.64 22.30 -8.40
C ALA A 791 11.80 23.58 -9.23
N TYR A 792 11.73 23.49 -10.56
CA TYR A 792 11.66 24.70 -11.41
C TYR A 792 10.44 25.56 -11.10
N SER A 793 9.27 24.98 -10.85
CA SER A 793 8.09 25.75 -10.41
C SER A 793 8.30 26.44 -9.06
N HIS A 794 9.02 25.82 -8.12
CA HIS A 794 9.34 26.43 -6.82
C HIS A 794 10.37 27.55 -6.96
N LEU A 795 11.42 27.36 -7.76
CA LEU A 795 12.37 28.42 -8.11
C LEU A 795 11.64 29.61 -8.74
N GLY A 796 10.71 29.35 -9.66
CA GLY A 796 9.84 30.37 -10.23
C GLY A 796 9.04 31.13 -9.16
N ARG A 797 8.52 30.44 -8.14
CA ARG A 797 7.79 31.07 -7.03
C ARG A 797 8.70 31.91 -6.14
N ILE A 798 9.89 31.41 -5.79
CA ILE A 798 10.88 32.17 -5.00
C ILE A 798 11.26 33.46 -5.73
N TYR A 799 11.61 33.40 -7.02
CA TYR A 799 11.93 34.60 -7.79
C TYR A 799 10.74 35.54 -7.96
N LYS A 800 9.51 35.02 -8.07
CA LYS A 800 8.31 35.84 -8.18
C LYS A 800 8.04 36.59 -6.88
N ASP A 801 8.14 35.93 -5.72
CA ASP A 801 7.96 36.57 -4.41
C ASP A 801 9.13 37.53 -4.09
N TRP A 802 10.32 37.27 -4.63
CA TRP A 802 11.46 38.21 -4.64
C TRP A 802 11.33 39.33 -5.70
N GLU A 803 10.21 39.38 -6.42
CA GLU A 803 9.90 40.38 -7.45
C GLU A 803 10.90 40.42 -8.64
N LYS A 804 11.63 39.32 -8.85
CA LYS A 804 12.53 39.06 -9.98
C LYS A 804 11.76 38.33 -11.08
N TYR A 805 10.81 39.05 -11.68
CA TYR A 805 9.81 38.48 -12.57
C TYR A 805 10.38 37.79 -13.82
N GLU A 806 11.48 38.29 -14.40
CA GLU A 806 12.11 37.68 -15.58
C GLU A 806 12.63 36.28 -15.30
N GLN A 807 13.36 36.11 -14.19
CA GLN A 807 13.87 34.84 -13.73
C GLN A 807 12.71 33.89 -13.39
N ALA A 808 11.67 34.41 -12.72
CA ALA A 808 10.48 33.64 -12.39
C ALA A 808 9.81 33.05 -13.64
N ILE A 809 9.62 33.88 -14.68
CA ILE A 809 9.03 33.46 -15.95
C ILE A 809 9.87 32.38 -16.63
N ALA A 810 11.19 32.53 -16.67
CA ALA A 810 12.07 31.54 -17.28
C ALA A 810 11.94 30.16 -16.61
N TYR A 811 11.91 30.12 -15.27
CA TYR A 811 11.75 28.87 -14.53
C TYR A 811 10.35 28.27 -14.67
N TYR A 812 9.29 29.07 -14.68
CA TYR A 812 7.95 28.57 -14.96
C TYR A 812 7.81 28.00 -16.38
N GLN A 813 8.50 28.58 -17.37
CA GLN A 813 8.54 28.04 -18.74
C GLN A 813 9.27 26.69 -18.80
N GLN A 814 10.43 26.57 -18.16
CA GLN A 814 11.16 25.31 -18.06
C GLN A 814 10.33 24.22 -17.38
N SER A 815 9.65 24.56 -16.27
CA SER A 815 8.73 23.67 -15.58
C SER A 815 7.58 23.21 -16.51
N ARG A 816 6.97 24.15 -17.24
CA ARG A 816 5.87 23.88 -18.17
C ARG A 816 6.29 22.92 -19.29
N GLU A 817 7.42 23.19 -19.93
CA GLU A 817 7.95 22.37 -21.03
C GLU A 817 8.24 20.94 -20.57
N LEU A 818 8.82 20.78 -19.38
CA LEU A 818 9.08 19.47 -18.81
C LEU A 818 7.77 18.73 -18.45
N TYR A 819 6.79 19.42 -17.87
CA TYR A 819 5.47 18.83 -17.62
C TYR A 819 4.73 18.45 -18.91
N GLU A 820 4.92 19.20 -19.98
CA GLU A 820 4.36 18.89 -21.30
C GLU A 820 4.99 17.61 -21.88
N GLN A 821 6.31 17.46 -21.81
CA GLN A 821 7.02 16.23 -22.18
C GLN A 821 6.58 15.01 -21.35
N LEU A 822 6.24 15.23 -20.08
CA LEU A 822 5.73 14.20 -19.17
C LEU A 822 4.24 13.87 -19.41
N GLU A 823 3.57 14.58 -20.31
CA GLU A 823 2.12 14.51 -20.58
C GLU A 823 1.26 14.81 -19.35
N LYS A 824 1.72 15.68 -18.45
CA LYS A 824 1.00 16.06 -17.22
C LYS A 824 0.19 17.34 -17.44
N GLN A 825 -0.89 17.24 -18.21
CA GLN A 825 -1.68 18.40 -18.63
C GLN A 825 -2.25 19.24 -17.47
N LYS A 826 -2.58 18.61 -16.32
CA LYS A 826 -2.98 19.34 -15.10
C LYS A 826 -1.87 20.28 -14.60
N ASP A 827 -0.62 19.82 -14.63
CA ASP A 827 0.54 20.58 -14.19
C ASP A 827 0.95 21.64 -15.21
N VAL A 828 0.83 21.36 -16.51
CA VAL A 828 0.99 22.36 -17.58
C VAL A 828 0.02 23.52 -17.38
N ALA A 829 -1.25 23.24 -17.09
CA ALA A 829 -2.24 24.28 -16.79
C ALA A 829 -1.88 25.07 -15.51
N ASN A 830 -1.35 24.41 -14.47
CA ASN A 830 -0.84 25.10 -13.28
C ASN A 830 0.29 26.08 -13.63
N GLN A 831 1.22 25.69 -14.51
CA GLN A 831 2.32 26.58 -14.91
C GLN A 831 1.84 27.76 -15.75
N TRP A 832 0.85 27.58 -16.63
CA TRP A 832 0.21 28.70 -17.33
C TRP A 832 -0.44 29.69 -16.36
N ASN A 833 -1.12 29.19 -15.32
CA ASN A 833 -1.68 30.04 -14.27
C ASN A 833 -0.58 30.78 -13.48
N ASN A 834 0.53 30.11 -13.14
CA ASN A 834 1.66 30.75 -12.46
C ASN A 834 2.30 31.85 -13.31
N LEU A 835 2.47 31.61 -14.61
CA LEU A 835 2.91 32.63 -15.57
C LEU A 835 1.94 33.81 -15.60
N ALA A 836 0.64 33.56 -15.72
CA ALA A 836 -0.38 34.60 -15.73
C ALA A 836 -0.33 35.47 -14.47
N VAL A 837 -0.24 34.85 -13.28
CA VAL A 837 -0.10 35.56 -12.01
C VAL A 837 1.19 36.37 -11.96
N CYS A 838 2.32 35.81 -12.42
CA CYS A 838 3.61 36.50 -12.47
C CYS A 838 3.55 37.76 -13.36
N TYR A 839 2.98 37.65 -14.56
CA TYR A 839 2.80 38.81 -15.44
C TYR A 839 1.81 39.84 -14.88
N ARG A 840 0.74 39.40 -14.19
CA ARG A 840 -0.20 40.32 -13.52
C ARG A 840 0.50 41.12 -12.42
N GLU A 841 1.26 40.45 -11.54
CA GLU A 841 2.02 41.11 -10.46
C GLU A 841 3.12 42.02 -11.02
N TRP A 842 3.66 41.73 -12.21
CA TRP A 842 4.57 42.62 -12.93
C TRP A 842 3.85 43.82 -13.61
N GLY A 843 2.51 43.86 -13.63
CA GLY A 843 1.73 44.90 -14.32
C GLY A 843 1.62 44.71 -15.84
N LYS A 844 1.99 43.54 -16.35
CA LYS A 844 1.93 43.14 -17.78
C LYS A 844 0.63 42.39 -18.07
N TYR A 845 -0.48 43.12 -18.01
CA TYR A 845 -1.83 42.53 -18.00
C TYR A 845 -2.22 41.82 -19.31
N GLU A 846 -1.75 42.28 -20.48
CA GLU A 846 -2.03 41.62 -21.76
C GLU A 846 -1.42 40.22 -21.83
N GLN A 847 -0.15 40.08 -21.43
CA GLN A 847 0.52 38.78 -21.35
C GLN A 847 -0.12 37.88 -20.28
N ALA A 848 -0.53 38.47 -19.14
CA ALA A 848 -1.24 37.74 -18.11
C ALA A 848 -2.55 37.12 -18.65
N LEU A 849 -3.30 37.89 -19.43
CA LEU A 849 -4.54 37.44 -20.06
C LEU A 849 -4.30 36.28 -21.03
N GLU A 850 -3.31 36.39 -21.92
CA GLU A 850 -2.98 35.35 -22.90
C GLU A 850 -2.69 34.01 -22.21
N HIS A 851 -1.85 34.02 -21.18
CA HIS A 851 -1.48 32.81 -20.44
C HIS A 851 -2.64 32.24 -19.64
N GLN A 852 -3.49 33.10 -19.06
CA GLN A 852 -4.66 32.65 -18.34
C GLN A 852 -5.71 32.01 -19.26
N GLN A 853 -5.83 32.49 -20.50
CA GLN A 853 -6.69 31.86 -21.51
C GLN A 853 -6.17 30.47 -21.94
N GLN A 854 -4.84 30.29 -22.05
CA GLN A 854 -4.27 28.96 -22.29
C GLN A 854 -4.55 28.01 -21.12
N CYS A 855 -4.41 28.47 -19.88
CA CYS A 855 -4.81 27.71 -18.69
C CYS A 855 -6.28 27.28 -18.77
N LEU A 856 -7.19 28.22 -19.02
CA LEU A 856 -8.63 27.96 -19.13
C LEU A 856 -8.94 26.91 -20.21
N LYS A 857 -8.33 27.02 -21.39
CA LYS A 857 -8.52 26.06 -22.49
C LYS A 857 -8.14 24.64 -22.09
N ILE A 858 -7.00 24.45 -21.42
CA ILE A 858 -6.58 23.12 -20.95
C ILE A 858 -7.54 22.62 -19.86
N ARG A 859 -7.99 23.48 -18.94
CA ARG A 859 -8.96 23.09 -17.90
C ARG A 859 -10.31 22.65 -18.47
N GLN A 860 -10.78 23.31 -19.52
CA GLN A 860 -11.98 22.90 -20.27
C GLN A 860 -11.81 21.54 -20.93
N GLN A 861 -10.66 21.27 -21.55
CA GLN A 861 -10.36 19.96 -22.15
C GLN A 861 -10.30 18.83 -21.11
N LEU A 862 -9.87 19.15 -19.89
CA LEU A 862 -9.82 18.21 -18.77
C LEU A 862 -11.18 18.01 -18.06
N ASP A 863 -12.20 18.78 -18.43
CA ASP A 863 -13.53 18.80 -17.79
C ASP A 863 -13.42 19.05 -16.26
N ASP A 864 -12.52 19.96 -15.86
CA ASP A 864 -12.24 20.31 -14.47
C ASP A 864 -13.02 21.56 -14.04
N GLN A 865 -14.33 21.41 -13.83
CA GLN A 865 -15.27 22.52 -13.60
C GLN A 865 -14.83 23.45 -12.45
N SER A 866 -14.30 22.89 -11.36
CA SER A 866 -13.82 23.69 -10.23
C SER A 866 -12.60 24.54 -10.60
N ARG A 867 -11.70 24.05 -11.45
CA ARG A 867 -10.54 24.82 -11.92
C ARG A 867 -10.87 25.76 -13.07
N ILE A 868 -11.93 25.48 -13.84
CA ILE A 868 -12.52 26.43 -14.78
C ILE A 868 -13.07 27.65 -14.04
N ALA A 869 -13.83 27.43 -12.95
CA ALA A 869 -14.32 28.51 -12.08
C ALA A 869 -13.16 29.34 -11.51
N LEU A 870 -12.09 28.68 -11.02
CA LEU A 870 -10.88 29.36 -10.55
C LEU A 870 -10.19 30.16 -11.67
N ALA A 871 -10.18 29.63 -12.90
CA ALA A 871 -9.55 30.31 -14.02
C ALA A 871 -10.30 31.60 -14.40
N TYR A 872 -11.65 31.59 -14.37
CA TYR A 872 -12.47 32.79 -14.52
C TYR A 872 -12.25 33.79 -13.39
N TYR A 873 -12.15 33.33 -12.15
CA TYR A 873 -11.80 34.20 -11.01
C TYR A 873 -10.45 34.92 -11.23
N GLN A 874 -9.42 34.21 -11.71
CA GLN A 874 -8.12 34.83 -11.99
C GLN A 874 -8.19 35.81 -13.17
N LEU A 875 -9.01 35.55 -14.20
CA LEU A 875 -9.30 36.52 -15.26
C LEU A 875 -9.93 37.78 -14.68
N GLY A 876 -10.94 37.63 -13.81
CA GLY A 876 -11.56 38.75 -13.10
C GLY A 876 -10.54 39.59 -12.32
N ARG A 877 -9.63 38.93 -11.60
CA ARG A 877 -8.52 39.60 -10.89
C ARG A 877 -7.56 40.34 -11.82
N ILE A 878 -7.22 39.79 -12.98
CA ILE A 878 -6.35 40.47 -13.95
C ILE A 878 -7.02 41.76 -14.43
N TYR A 879 -8.32 41.71 -14.77
CA TYR A 879 -9.07 42.91 -15.18
C TYR A 879 -9.25 43.91 -14.04
N GLN A 880 -9.45 43.45 -12.79
CA GLN A 880 -9.55 44.33 -11.63
C GLN A 880 -8.25 45.09 -11.37
N ASP A 881 -7.11 44.39 -11.37
CA ASP A 881 -5.78 45.01 -11.18
C ASP A 881 -5.39 45.91 -12.38
N TRP A 882 -6.06 45.75 -13.53
CA TRP A 882 -5.93 46.57 -14.73
C TRP A 882 -6.97 47.72 -14.80
N ASP A 883 -7.72 47.97 -13.73
CA ASP A 883 -8.75 49.01 -13.63
C ASP A 883 -9.89 48.88 -14.67
N LYS A 884 -10.14 47.67 -15.15
CA LYS A 884 -11.23 47.31 -16.08
C LYS A 884 -12.34 46.59 -15.34
N TYR A 885 -13.06 47.35 -14.51
CA TYR A 885 -13.95 46.77 -13.51
C TYR A 885 -15.20 46.09 -14.11
N GLU A 886 -15.71 46.56 -15.26
CA GLU A 886 -16.87 45.93 -15.92
C GLU A 886 -16.54 44.49 -16.39
N GLU A 887 -15.40 44.31 -17.04
CA GLU A 887 -14.91 43.00 -17.44
C GLU A 887 -14.56 42.12 -16.23
N ALA A 888 -13.99 42.71 -15.18
CA ALA A 888 -13.71 41.99 -13.94
C ALA A 888 -14.99 41.40 -13.34
N ILE A 889 -16.05 42.20 -13.22
CA ILE A 889 -17.35 41.78 -12.70
C ILE A 889 -17.94 40.66 -13.57
N ALA A 890 -17.88 40.77 -14.90
CA ALA A 890 -18.39 39.74 -15.81
C ALA A 890 -17.71 38.37 -15.60
N TYR A 891 -16.38 38.37 -15.44
CA TYR A 891 -15.63 37.13 -15.18
C TYR A 891 -15.85 36.58 -13.76
N HIS A 892 -15.99 37.44 -12.75
CA HIS A 892 -16.37 37.02 -11.41
C HIS A 892 -17.79 36.41 -11.39
N GLN A 893 -18.73 36.93 -12.18
CA GLN A 893 -20.06 36.34 -12.33
C GLN A 893 -20.03 34.95 -13.02
N GLN A 894 -19.18 34.75 -14.03
CA GLN A 894 -18.99 33.42 -14.63
C GLN A 894 -18.40 32.42 -13.62
N SER A 895 -17.44 32.87 -12.80
CA SER A 895 -16.89 32.07 -11.72
C SER A 895 -17.96 31.72 -10.67
N LEU A 896 -18.76 32.71 -10.26
CA LEU A 896 -19.87 32.56 -9.32
C LEU A 896 -20.88 31.50 -9.80
N GLN A 897 -21.37 31.60 -11.04
CA GLN A 897 -22.34 30.66 -11.60
C GLN A 897 -21.84 29.21 -11.57
N LEU A 898 -20.56 28.99 -11.88
CA LEU A 898 -19.97 27.65 -11.80
C LEU A 898 -19.85 27.17 -10.35
N TYR A 899 -19.45 28.04 -9.41
CA TYR A 899 -19.39 27.66 -8.01
C TYR A 899 -20.78 27.37 -7.40
N GLU A 900 -21.83 28.07 -7.84
CA GLU A 900 -23.22 27.78 -7.49
C GLU A 900 -23.65 26.39 -7.99
N GLN A 901 -23.36 26.08 -9.27
CA GLN A 901 -23.64 24.76 -9.85
C GLN A 901 -22.88 23.62 -9.15
N LEU A 902 -21.67 23.91 -8.68
CA LEU A 902 -20.84 22.95 -7.93
C LEU A 902 -21.22 22.89 -6.44
N GLU A 903 -22.20 23.67 -6.01
CA GLU A 903 -22.65 23.80 -4.61
C GLU A 903 -21.52 24.19 -3.63
N LYS A 904 -20.52 24.94 -4.10
CA LYS A 904 -19.39 25.39 -3.29
C LYS A 904 -19.68 26.71 -2.60
N GLN A 905 -20.55 26.66 -1.59
CA GLN A 905 -21.10 27.85 -0.91
C GLN A 905 -20.03 28.83 -0.38
N LYS A 906 -18.89 28.33 0.12
CA LYS A 906 -17.77 29.19 0.54
C LYS A 906 -17.17 29.97 -0.64
N ASP A 907 -17.00 29.31 -1.78
CA ASP A 907 -16.46 29.96 -2.98
C ASP A 907 -17.48 30.95 -3.59
N VAL A 908 -18.78 30.65 -3.50
CA VAL A 908 -19.87 31.56 -3.87
C VAL A 908 -19.81 32.86 -3.05
N ALA A 909 -19.72 32.75 -1.72
CA ALA A 909 -19.59 33.91 -0.84
C ALA A 909 -18.33 34.74 -1.20
N ASN A 910 -17.19 34.07 -1.37
CA ASN A 910 -15.95 34.73 -1.80
C ASN A 910 -16.13 35.47 -3.14
N GLN A 911 -16.80 34.88 -4.15
CA GLN A 911 -17.04 35.56 -5.42
C GLN A 911 -17.93 36.80 -5.26
N TRP A 912 -18.96 36.77 -4.40
CA TRP A 912 -19.73 37.97 -4.07
C TRP A 912 -18.85 39.06 -3.44
N SER A 913 -17.96 38.70 -2.52
CA SER A 913 -16.99 39.64 -1.92
C SER A 913 -16.04 40.26 -2.98
N TRP A 914 -15.61 39.48 -3.99
CA TRP A 914 -14.79 40.00 -5.10
C TRP A 914 -15.58 40.91 -6.04
N ILE A 915 -16.82 40.55 -6.40
CA ILE A 915 -17.73 41.41 -7.18
C ILE A 915 -17.98 42.73 -6.43
N ALA A 916 -18.24 42.66 -5.13
CA ALA A 916 -18.42 43.81 -4.26
C ALA A 916 -17.19 44.72 -4.27
N LYS A 917 -15.99 44.12 -4.17
CA LYS A 917 -14.72 44.85 -4.27
C LYS A 917 -14.59 45.57 -5.61
N SER A 918 -14.89 44.88 -6.73
CA SER A 918 -14.84 45.50 -8.06
C SER A 918 -15.82 46.68 -8.19
N TYR A 919 -17.04 46.58 -7.64
CA TYR A 919 -17.98 47.70 -7.61
C TYR A 919 -17.48 48.87 -6.75
N ARG A 920 -16.89 48.57 -5.58
CA ARG A 920 -16.31 49.59 -4.70
C ARG A 920 -15.17 50.34 -5.39
N ASP A 921 -14.26 49.61 -6.04
CA ASP A 921 -13.12 50.17 -6.75
C ASP A 921 -13.60 50.98 -7.99
N ALA A 922 -14.72 50.59 -8.62
CA ALA A 922 -15.41 51.36 -9.65
C ALA A 922 -16.20 52.58 -9.14
N GLY A 923 -16.35 52.75 -7.82
CA GLY A 923 -17.08 53.85 -7.18
C GLY A 923 -18.59 53.63 -6.99
N ASP A 924 -19.14 52.45 -7.33
CA ASP A 924 -20.54 52.09 -7.05
C ASP A 924 -20.66 51.45 -5.66
N TYR A 925 -20.56 52.30 -4.63
CA TYR A 925 -20.56 51.85 -3.24
C TYR A 925 -21.87 51.19 -2.80
N THR A 926 -23.00 51.54 -3.41
CA THR A 926 -24.31 50.96 -3.10
C THR A 926 -24.33 49.48 -3.46
N LYS A 927 -23.94 49.14 -4.71
CA LYS A 927 -23.83 47.74 -5.12
C LYS A 927 -22.75 46.99 -4.36
N ALA A 928 -21.64 47.66 -4.03
CA ALA A 928 -20.61 47.05 -3.20
C ALA A 928 -21.18 46.59 -1.85
N ILE A 929 -21.95 47.44 -1.18
CA ILE A 929 -22.62 47.11 0.10
C ILE A 929 -23.58 45.93 -0.09
N GLU A 930 -24.42 45.94 -1.13
CA GLU A 930 -25.38 44.84 -1.41
C GLU A 930 -24.68 43.48 -1.56
N TYR A 931 -23.63 43.41 -2.39
CA TYR A 931 -22.89 42.15 -2.59
C TYR A 931 -22.07 41.73 -1.36
N TYR A 932 -21.48 42.68 -0.63
CA TYR A 932 -20.82 42.34 0.63
C TYR A 932 -21.82 41.83 1.69
N GLN A 933 -23.05 42.35 1.74
CA GLN A 933 -24.10 41.84 2.62
C GLN A 933 -24.50 40.40 2.26
N GLN A 934 -24.62 40.08 0.97
CA GLN A 934 -24.87 38.71 0.50
C GLN A 934 -23.74 37.76 0.92
N SER A 935 -22.49 38.18 0.70
CA SER A 935 -21.29 37.44 1.14
C SER A 935 -21.28 37.22 2.65
N CYS A 936 -21.51 38.29 3.43
CA CYS A 936 -21.53 38.28 4.88
C CYS A 936 -22.59 37.30 5.42
N HIS A 937 -23.81 37.37 4.89
CA HIS A 937 -24.91 36.49 5.30
C HIS A 937 -24.57 35.01 5.07
N LEU A 938 -23.99 34.67 3.92
CA LEU A 938 -23.60 33.30 3.61
C LEU A 938 -22.41 32.84 4.46
N HIS A 939 -21.41 33.69 4.70
CA HIS A 939 -20.31 33.39 5.61
C HIS A 939 -20.79 33.15 7.05
N GLN A 940 -21.80 33.89 7.53
CA GLN A 940 -22.42 33.67 8.84
C GLN A 940 -23.12 32.30 8.90
N GLN A 941 -23.92 31.95 7.88
CA GLN A 941 -24.57 30.63 7.80
C GLN A 941 -23.57 29.48 7.79
N LEU A 942 -22.39 29.69 7.19
CA LEU A 942 -21.30 28.72 7.12
C LEU A 942 -20.38 28.72 8.36
N SER A 943 -20.68 29.53 9.39
CA SER A 943 -19.84 29.71 10.58
C SER A 943 -18.39 30.09 10.25
N GLN A 944 -18.20 30.94 9.24
CA GLN A 944 -16.88 31.46 8.84
C GLN A 944 -16.65 32.83 9.48
N ASP A 945 -16.38 32.85 10.79
CA ASP A 945 -16.31 34.10 11.58
C ASP A 945 -15.25 35.08 11.04
N LYS A 946 -14.07 34.57 10.67
CA LYS A 946 -12.99 35.37 10.06
C LYS A 946 -13.43 36.06 8.76
N SER A 947 -14.11 35.34 7.86
CA SER A 947 -14.59 35.90 6.60
C SER A 947 -15.76 36.87 6.81
N THR A 948 -16.62 36.56 7.78
CA THR A 948 -17.73 37.44 8.20
C THR A 948 -17.21 38.78 8.68
N ALA A 949 -16.18 38.78 9.53
CA ALA A 949 -15.56 40.01 10.03
C ALA A 949 -14.94 40.85 8.89
N ILE A 950 -14.27 40.19 7.94
CA ILE A 950 -13.73 40.86 6.74
C ILE A 950 -14.83 41.51 5.91
N ASP A 951 -15.95 40.82 5.67
CA ASP A 951 -17.08 41.39 4.92
C ASP A 951 -17.72 42.55 5.68
N LEU A 952 -17.94 42.43 7.00
CA LEU A 952 -18.46 43.52 7.85
C LEU A 952 -17.56 44.77 7.80
N LYS A 953 -16.24 44.61 7.92
CA LYS A 953 -15.29 45.73 7.74
C LYS A 953 -15.43 46.34 6.35
N ASN A 954 -15.52 45.52 5.30
CA ASN A 954 -15.63 46.00 3.92
C ASN A 954 -16.98 46.71 3.64
N ILE A 955 -18.06 46.28 4.29
CA ILE A 955 -19.36 46.99 4.31
C ILE A 955 -19.15 48.36 4.96
N GLY A 956 -18.58 48.41 6.17
CA GLY A 956 -18.30 49.66 6.88
C GLY A 956 -17.42 50.61 6.08
N LYS A 957 -16.33 50.11 5.46
CA LYS A 957 -15.47 50.90 4.58
C LYS A 957 -16.23 51.46 3.37
N SER A 958 -17.09 50.65 2.74
CA SER A 958 -17.92 51.08 1.62
C SER A 958 -18.96 52.12 2.04
N GLN A 959 -19.55 51.97 3.24
CA GLN A 959 -20.47 52.95 3.84
C GLN A 959 -19.76 54.28 4.15
N CYS A 960 -18.54 54.27 4.69
CA CYS A 960 -17.74 55.48 4.88
C CYS A 960 -17.48 56.21 3.55
N LEU A 961 -17.11 55.47 2.49
CA LEU A 961 -16.89 56.03 1.16
C LEU A 961 -18.18 56.57 0.52
N LEU A 962 -19.33 55.92 0.75
CA LEU A 962 -20.63 56.40 0.31
C LEU A 962 -21.04 57.68 1.06
N ALA A 963 -20.85 57.71 2.38
CA ALA A 963 -21.10 58.88 3.22
C ALA A 963 -20.27 60.09 2.77
N LYS A 964 -18.99 59.87 2.44
CA LYS A 964 -18.06 60.90 1.92
C LYS A 964 -18.61 61.63 0.67
N ASN A 965 -19.37 60.91 -0.15
CA ASN A 965 -19.95 61.37 -1.41
C ASN A 965 -21.45 61.71 -1.31
N THR A 966 -22.05 61.62 -0.13
CA THR A 966 -23.48 61.90 0.10
C THR A 966 -23.67 63.37 0.48
N PRO A 967 -24.40 64.18 -0.32
CA PRO A 967 -24.59 65.61 -0.03
C PRO A 967 -25.49 65.89 1.18
N ASP A 968 -26.43 64.98 1.47
CA ASP A 968 -27.30 65.10 2.63
C ASP A 968 -26.57 64.64 3.89
N LYS A 969 -26.24 65.60 4.76
CA LYS A 969 -25.52 65.38 6.01
C LYS A 969 -26.26 64.41 6.94
N ALA A 970 -27.59 64.45 7.00
CA ALA A 970 -28.35 63.54 7.85
C ALA A 970 -28.20 62.08 7.37
N ALA A 971 -28.31 61.85 6.07
CA ALA A 971 -28.08 60.56 5.45
C ALA A 971 -26.61 60.10 5.56
N ALA A 972 -25.65 61.01 5.44
CA ALA A 972 -24.22 60.70 5.61
C ALA A 972 -23.90 60.28 7.05
N LEU A 973 -24.48 60.93 8.07
CA LEU A 973 -24.31 60.53 9.47
C LEU A 973 -24.96 59.18 9.76
N ASP A 974 -26.13 58.91 9.20
CA ASP A 974 -26.79 57.59 9.33
C ASP A 974 -25.92 56.47 8.75
N LEU A 975 -25.34 56.68 7.56
CA LEU A 975 -24.40 55.75 6.94
C LEU A 975 -23.16 55.50 7.81
N LEU A 976 -22.59 56.54 8.44
CA LEU A 976 -21.43 56.40 9.33
C LEU A 976 -21.79 55.66 10.63
N SER A 977 -23.00 55.83 11.16
CA SER A 977 -23.47 55.08 12.31
C SER A 977 -23.68 53.59 12.00
N GLN A 978 -24.22 53.28 10.83
CA GLN A 978 -24.28 51.89 10.34
C GLN A 978 -22.88 51.30 10.11
N ALA A 979 -21.95 52.10 9.57
CA ALA A 979 -20.57 51.67 9.37
C ALA A 979 -19.86 51.34 10.68
N GLU A 980 -20.11 52.14 11.73
CA GLU A 980 -19.53 51.93 13.06
C GLU A 980 -20.02 50.61 13.66
N GLU A 981 -21.33 50.32 13.55
CA GLU A 981 -21.91 49.07 14.03
C GLU A 981 -21.24 47.85 13.37
N ASN A 982 -21.12 47.87 12.04
CA ASN A 982 -20.48 46.79 11.28
C ASN A 982 -19.00 46.61 11.66
N ILE A 983 -18.23 47.70 11.76
CA ILE A 983 -16.80 47.62 12.10
C ILE A 983 -16.61 47.14 13.54
N ARG A 984 -17.44 47.58 14.49
CA ARG A 984 -17.37 47.10 15.88
C ARG A 984 -17.73 45.62 15.99
N GLN A 985 -18.70 45.15 15.20
CA GLN A 985 -19.01 43.72 15.13
C GLN A 985 -17.84 42.92 14.53
N ALA A 986 -17.16 43.44 13.51
CA ALA A 986 -15.94 42.83 12.98
C ALA A 986 -14.85 42.71 14.05
N ILE A 987 -14.57 43.80 14.78
CA ILE A 987 -13.60 43.81 15.90
C ILE A 987 -13.96 42.77 16.96
N GLN A 988 -15.24 42.61 17.31
CA GLN A 988 -15.68 41.61 18.28
C GLN A 988 -15.37 40.18 17.81
N LEU A 989 -15.68 39.87 16.55
CA LEU A 989 -15.39 38.55 15.96
C LEU A 989 -13.88 38.30 15.87
N ASP A 990 -13.12 39.28 15.41
CA ASP A 990 -11.67 39.15 15.25
C ASP A 990 -10.92 39.12 16.59
N THR A 991 -11.46 39.75 17.64
CA THR A 991 -10.95 39.63 19.02
C THR A 991 -11.22 38.23 19.57
N ALA A 992 -12.44 37.70 19.39
CA ALA A 992 -12.79 36.35 19.84
C ALA A 992 -11.97 35.26 19.12
N GLY A 993 -11.64 35.48 17.85
CA GLY A 993 -10.80 34.59 17.05
C GLY A 993 -9.29 34.82 17.15
N GLU A 994 -8.85 35.81 17.94
CA GLU A 994 -7.44 36.25 18.07
C GLU A 994 -6.77 36.61 16.71
N TYR A 995 -7.55 37.12 15.76
CA TYR A 995 -7.09 37.46 14.40
C TYR A 995 -6.39 38.83 14.35
N LYS A 996 -5.20 38.94 14.96
CA LYS A 996 -4.43 40.20 15.10
C LYS A 996 -4.28 41.01 13.81
N GLN A 997 -4.09 40.36 12.66
CA GLN A 997 -3.96 41.05 11.38
C GLN A 997 -5.27 41.74 10.97
N ASN A 998 -6.42 41.10 11.16
CA ASN A 998 -7.70 41.72 10.86
C ASN A 998 -7.97 42.90 11.78
N LEU A 999 -7.69 42.74 13.09
CA LEU A 999 -7.80 43.82 14.08
C LEU A 999 -7.01 45.07 13.66
N ALA A 1000 -5.80 44.90 13.13
CA ALA A 1000 -5.00 46.02 12.62
C ALA A 1000 -5.79 46.85 11.59
N TYR A 1001 -6.39 46.18 10.61
CA TYR A 1001 -7.21 46.83 9.57
C TYR A 1001 -8.57 47.33 10.08
N ASP A 1002 -9.20 46.64 11.05
CA ASP A 1002 -10.48 47.07 11.59
C ASP A 1002 -10.32 48.38 12.35
N TYR A 1003 -9.29 48.50 13.19
CA TYR A 1003 -8.98 49.72 13.93
C TYR A 1003 -8.54 50.87 13.02
N THR A 1004 -7.77 50.62 11.95
CA THR A 1004 -7.47 51.69 10.97
C THR A 1004 -8.73 52.13 10.23
N THR A 1005 -9.61 51.19 9.85
CA THR A 1005 -10.89 51.51 9.19
C THR A 1005 -11.81 52.29 10.13
N LEU A 1006 -11.86 51.95 11.42
CA LEU A 1006 -12.59 52.70 12.43
C LEU A 1006 -12.02 54.12 12.62
N GLY A 1007 -10.70 54.28 12.56
CA GLY A 1007 -10.05 55.59 12.53
C GLY A 1007 -10.49 56.43 11.33
N LEU A 1008 -10.54 55.86 10.13
CA LEU A 1008 -11.04 56.55 8.93
C LEU A 1008 -12.53 56.92 9.04
N LEU A 1009 -13.34 56.11 9.71
CA LEU A 1009 -14.73 56.46 10.00
C LEU A 1009 -14.83 57.70 10.88
N TRP A 1010 -14.04 57.75 11.96
CA TRP A 1010 -14.01 58.91 12.86
C TRP A 1010 -13.52 60.18 12.17
N SER A 1011 -12.56 60.06 11.24
CA SER A 1011 -12.10 61.22 10.47
C SER A 1011 -13.22 61.78 9.58
N GLU A 1012 -14.01 60.94 8.90
CA GLU A 1012 -15.16 61.40 8.11
C GLU A 1012 -16.29 61.98 8.99
N ARG A 1013 -16.49 61.50 10.23
CA ARG A 1013 -17.39 62.16 11.20
C ARG A 1013 -16.92 63.56 11.58
N LEU A 1014 -15.62 63.72 11.86
CA LEU A 1014 -15.02 65.02 12.19
C LEU A 1014 -15.14 66.02 11.03
N ARG A 1015 -15.01 65.55 9.78
CA ARG A 1015 -15.25 66.35 8.57
C ARG A 1015 -16.68 66.92 8.53
N LEU A 1016 -17.68 66.12 8.86
CA LEU A 1016 -19.08 66.55 8.88
C LEU A 1016 -19.40 67.49 10.05
N PHE A 1017 -18.64 67.46 11.15
CA PHE A 1017 -18.83 68.34 12.32
C PHE A 1017 -18.65 69.84 11.98
N GLU A 1018 -17.79 70.18 11.01
CA GLU A 1018 -17.51 71.55 10.60
C GLU A 1018 -18.63 72.20 9.78
N GLU A 1019 -19.37 71.44 8.95
CA GLU A 1019 -20.45 72.01 8.11
C GLU A 1019 -21.59 72.65 8.92
N THR A 1020 -21.68 72.31 10.21
CA THR A 1020 -22.61 72.91 11.18
C THR A 1020 -22.14 74.27 11.73
N GLY A 1021 -20.85 74.62 11.60
CA GLY A 1021 -20.26 75.84 12.15
C GLY A 1021 -20.10 77.00 11.17
N ARG A 1022 -20.36 76.81 9.86
CA ARG A 1022 -20.15 77.84 8.82
C ARG A 1022 -21.41 78.55 8.30
N ARG A 1023 -22.58 78.38 8.93
CA ARG A 1023 -23.76 79.23 8.66
C ARG A 1023 -24.32 79.86 9.93
N GLY A 1024 -23.93 81.12 10.17
CA GLY A 1024 -24.71 82.07 10.96
C GLY A 1024 -23.98 82.67 12.15
N ASP A 1025 -23.42 83.87 11.94
CA ASP A 1025 -23.35 84.85 13.03
C ASP A 1025 -24.78 85.10 13.55
N GLY A 1026 -25.01 84.89 14.85
CA GLY A 1026 -26.24 85.31 15.53
C GLY A 1026 -26.82 84.26 16.48
N GLU A 1027 -26.95 84.63 17.75
CA GLU A 1027 -27.63 83.89 18.81
C GLU A 1027 -28.97 83.27 18.36
N MET A 1028 -29.15 81.96 18.57
CA MET A 1028 -30.32 81.37 19.25
C MET A 1028 -30.36 79.83 19.16
N GLY A 1029 -30.67 79.19 20.30
CA GLY A 1029 -31.65 78.10 20.35
C GLY A 1029 -31.15 76.65 20.22
N ARG A 1030 -31.16 75.93 21.35
CA ARG A 1030 -31.45 74.48 21.36
C ARG A 1030 -32.81 74.24 20.68
N SER A 1031 -32.87 73.57 19.52
CA SER A 1031 -34.05 72.99 18.83
C SER A 1031 -33.74 72.96 17.33
N GLU A 1032 -33.80 71.90 16.53
CA GLU A 1032 -34.53 70.63 16.54
C GLU A 1032 -33.80 69.69 15.55
N ILE A 1033 -33.32 68.54 16.02
CA ILE A 1033 -33.04 67.39 15.13
C ILE A 1033 -34.40 66.69 14.93
N PRO A 1034 -34.82 66.33 13.70
CA PRO A 1034 -36.06 65.60 13.49
C PRO A 1034 -36.07 64.30 14.30
N ARG A 1035 -37.16 64.07 15.04
CA ARG A 1035 -37.38 62.98 16.02
C ARG A 1035 -37.40 61.54 15.46
N ASN A 1036 -36.71 61.25 14.37
CA ASN A 1036 -36.67 59.90 13.78
C ASN A 1036 -35.27 59.42 13.37
N VAL A 1037 -34.20 60.02 13.91
CA VAL A 1037 -32.84 59.46 13.80
C VAL A 1037 -32.59 58.61 15.05
N SER A 1038 -32.29 57.32 14.86
CA SER A 1038 -31.78 56.47 15.93
C SER A 1038 -30.34 56.89 16.24
N LEU A 1039 -30.19 57.92 17.08
CA LEU A 1039 -28.90 58.44 17.51
C LEU A 1039 -28.16 57.36 18.31
N THR A 1040 -26.98 56.96 17.84
CA THR A 1040 -26.08 56.11 18.63
C THR A 1040 -25.41 56.95 19.73
N SER A 1041 -24.86 56.33 20.77
CA SER A 1041 -24.16 57.06 21.85
C SER A 1041 -22.97 57.90 21.37
N ALA A 1042 -22.46 57.63 20.17
CA ALA A 1042 -21.36 58.35 19.53
C ALA A 1042 -21.76 59.73 18.99
N ASP A 1043 -23.02 59.93 18.59
CA ASP A 1043 -23.51 61.20 18.02
C ASP A 1043 -23.64 62.32 19.08
N ASN A 1044 -23.50 61.99 20.36
CA ASN A 1044 -23.53 62.92 21.51
C ASN A 1044 -22.14 63.20 22.11
N LEU A 1045 -21.06 62.65 21.53
CA LEU A 1045 -19.70 62.88 22.02
C LEU A 1045 -19.25 64.31 21.74
N SER A 1046 -18.53 64.90 22.70
CA SER A 1046 -17.92 66.22 22.51
C SER A 1046 -16.90 66.16 21.36
N LEU A 1047 -16.57 67.31 20.77
CA LEU A 1047 -15.55 67.38 19.72
C LEU A 1047 -14.20 66.83 20.23
N GLU A 1048 -13.83 67.11 21.48
CA GLU A 1048 -12.61 66.58 22.11
C GLU A 1048 -12.64 65.04 22.20
N ASP A 1049 -13.78 64.45 22.57
CA ASP A 1049 -13.92 63.00 22.64
C ASP A 1049 -13.85 62.34 21.26
N GLN A 1050 -14.41 62.98 20.22
CA GLN A 1050 -14.34 62.46 18.85
C GLN A 1050 -12.90 62.49 18.30
N ILE A 1051 -12.14 63.54 18.61
CA ILE A 1051 -10.71 63.63 18.26
C ILE A 1051 -9.92 62.55 18.99
N ALA A 1052 -10.20 62.32 20.28
CA ALA A 1052 -9.54 61.26 21.05
C ALA A 1052 -9.83 59.86 20.48
N GLN A 1053 -11.07 59.59 20.07
CA GLN A 1053 -11.44 58.32 19.44
C GLN A 1053 -10.73 58.12 18.09
N PHE A 1054 -10.62 59.16 17.26
CA PHE A 1054 -9.85 59.12 16.03
C PHE A 1054 -8.38 58.74 16.31
N GLU A 1055 -7.73 59.44 17.24
CA GLU A 1055 -6.32 59.20 17.58
C GLU A 1055 -6.08 57.81 18.16
N GLU A 1056 -6.93 57.37 19.10
CA GLU A 1056 -6.85 56.05 19.72
C GLU A 1056 -6.95 54.93 18.67
N CYS A 1057 -7.94 55.00 17.77
CA CYS A 1057 -8.20 53.93 16.81
C CYS A 1057 -7.03 53.69 15.86
N TYR A 1058 -6.48 54.73 15.20
CA TYR A 1058 -5.38 54.50 14.26
C TYR A 1058 -4.08 54.11 15.00
N HIS A 1059 -3.86 54.62 16.22
CA HIS A 1059 -2.71 54.21 17.04
C HIS A 1059 -2.77 52.72 17.37
N THR A 1060 -3.92 52.21 17.82
CA THR A 1060 -4.14 50.79 18.09
C THR A 1060 -3.90 49.95 16.83
N GLY A 1061 -4.44 50.35 15.68
CA GLY A 1061 -4.20 49.67 14.40
C GLY A 1061 -2.70 49.58 14.05
N PHE A 1062 -1.96 50.69 14.20
CA PHE A 1062 -0.52 50.72 13.93
C PHE A 1062 0.31 49.91 14.91
N THR A 1063 -0.10 49.82 16.17
CA THR A 1063 0.53 48.94 17.15
C THR A 1063 0.41 47.48 16.69
N TYR A 1064 -0.77 47.04 16.26
CA TYR A 1064 -0.94 45.69 15.72
C TYR A 1064 -0.06 45.42 14.49
N PHE A 1065 0.01 46.34 13.54
CA PHE A 1065 0.92 46.18 12.39
C PHE A 1065 2.39 46.08 12.80
N THR A 1066 2.79 46.84 13.82
CA THR A 1066 4.16 46.84 14.35
C THR A 1066 4.48 45.52 15.05
N GLU A 1067 3.56 45.00 15.89
CA GLU A 1067 3.69 43.68 16.52
C GLU A 1067 3.81 42.55 15.49
N LEU A 1068 3.13 42.68 14.35
CA LEU A 1068 3.16 41.71 13.26
C LEU A 1068 4.37 41.86 12.33
N GLY A 1069 5.22 42.87 12.51
CA GLY A 1069 6.32 43.19 11.60
C GLY A 1069 5.87 43.66 10.21
N GLN A 1070 4.61 44.06 10.04
CA GLN A 1070 4.03 44.49 8.77
C GLN A 1070 4.26 45.98 8.51
N ILE A 1071 5.54 46.36 8.45
CA ILE A 1071 5.98 47.77 8.40
C ILE A 1071 5.52 48.48 7.10
N ILE A 1072 5.46 47.76 5.97
CA ILE A 1072 4.99 48.31 4.69
C ILE A 1072 3.48 48.58 4.73
N ASN A 1073 2.68 47.61 5.20
CA ASN A 1073 1.23 47.80 5.32
C ASN A 1073 0.89 48.96 6.27
N ARG A 1074 1.65 49.11 7.37
CA ARG A 1074 1.55 50.28 8.25
C ARG A 1074 1.85 51.58 7.50
N ALA A 1075 2.88 51.61 6.66
CA ALA A 1075 3.25 52.79 5.89
C ALA A 1075 2.20 53.18 4.83
N GLU A 1076 1.52 52.21 4.23
CA GLU A 1076 0.39 52.44 3.31
C GLU A 1076 -0.78 53.09 4.04
N GLU A 1077 -1.24 52.49 5.14
CA GLU A 1077 -2.37 53.00 5.94
C GLU A 1077 -2.05 54.36 6.60
N ALA A 1078 -0.77 54.62 6.91
CA ALA A 1078 -0.29 55.89 7.45
C ALA A 1078 -0.54 57.08 6.52
N LEU A 1079 -0.54 56.90 5.20
CA LEU A 1079 -0.79 57.98 4.26
C LEU A 1079 -2.23 58.48 4.32
N ASP A 1080 -3.20 57.59 4.51
CA ASP A 1080 -4.61 57.98 4.62
C ASP A 1080 -4.88 58.73 5.93
N MET A 1081 -4.18 58.37 7.01
CA MET A 1081 -4.21 59.14 8.27
C MET A 1081 -3.53 60.51 8.13
N ALA A 1082 -2.40 60.59 7.43
CA ALA A 1082 -1.74 61.87 7.15
C ALA A 1082 -2.64 62.80 6.32
N LYS A 1083 -3.37 62.27 5.33
CA LYS A 1083 -4.36 63.04 4.55
C LYS A 1083 -5.48 63.56 5.44
N ALA A 1084 -6.01 62.74 6.37
CA ALA A 1084 -7.05 63.18 7.31
C ALA A 1084 -6.61 64.41 8.13
N TYR A 1085 -5.37 64.41 8.64
CA TYR A 1085 -4.77 65.55 9.35
C TYR A 1085 -4.52 66.79 8.48
N LEU A 1086 -4.53 66.67 7.15
CA LEU A 1086 -4.39 67.82 6.23
C LEU A 1086 -5.74 68.35 5.74
N GLU A 1087 -6.69 67.45 5.49
CA GLU A 1087 -7.95 67.76 4.81
C GLU A 1087 -9.08 68.15 5.77
N ILE A 1088 -8.98 67.81 7.06
CA ILE A 1088 -10.04 68.04 8.05
C ILE A 1088 -9.65 69.19 8.98
N PRO A 1089 -10.27 70.39 8.87
CA PRO A 1089 -9.85 71.59 9.61
C PRO A 1089 -9.86 71.44 11.14
N VAL A 1090 -10.78 70.65 11.69
CA VAL A 1090 -10.94 70.49 13.14
C VAL A 1090 -9.79 69.71 13.79
N ILE A 1091 -9.05 68.93 12.99
CA ILE A 1091 -7.85 68.21 13.39
C ILE A 1091 -6.63 68.64 12.59
N GLU A 1092 -6.68 69.77 11.86
CA GLU A 1092 -5.59 70.17 10.96
C GLU A 1092 -4.28 70.29 11.74
N ASN A 1093 -3.32 69.43 11.40
CA ASN A 1093 -2.00 69.44 12.01
C ASN A 1093 -0.95 69.07 10.98
N ARG A 1094 -0.39 70.11 10.35
CA ARG A 1094 0.59 69.97 9.28
C ARG A 1094 1.86 69.27 9.73
N ASP A 1095 2.34 69.57 10.95
CA ASP A 1095 3.56 68.96 11.50
C ASP A 1095 3.35 67.46 11.73
N LYS A 1096 2.18 67.05 12.28
CA LYS A 1096 1.83 65.63 12.44
C LYS A 1096 1.66 64.94 11.08
N ALA A 1097 0.93 65.56 10.15
CA ALA A 1097 0.72 65.00 8.82
C ALA A 1097 2.05 64.81 8.06
N GLU A 1098 2.93 65.81 8.13
CA GLU A 1098 4.26 65.76 7.53
C GLU A 1098 5.12 64.68 8.20
N ALA A 1099 5.11 64.57 9.52
CA ALA A 1099 5.85 63.52 10.23
C ALA A 1099 5.39 62.11 9.83
N ILE A 1100 4.07 61.86 9.79
CA ILE A 1100 3.51 60.56 9.38
C ILE A 1100 3.83 60.27 7.91
N ALA A 1101 3.71 61.27 7.02
CA ALA A 1101 4.03 61.13 5.61
C ALA A 1101 5.53 60.89 5.37
N GLN A 1102 6.40 61.56 6.13
CA GLN A 1102 7.85 61.36 6.06
C GLN A 1102 8.26 59.98 6.56
N GLU A 1103 7.66 59.48 7.65
CA GLU A 1103 7.89 58.12 8.15
C GLU A 1103 7.49 57.08 7.08
N SER A 1104 6.30 57.24 6.49
CA SER A 1104 5.84 56.38 5.39
C SER A 1104 6.79 56.45 4.19
N LEU A 1105 7.17 57.66 3.76
CA LEU A 1105 8.09 57.87 2.65
C LEU A 1105 9.47 57.25 2.91
N GLN A 1106 9.99 57.37 4.13
CA GLN A 1106 11.28 56.79 4.50
C GLN A 1106 11.21 55.26 4.43
N ILE A 1107 10.15 54.65 4.94
CA ILE A 1107 9.92 53.19 4.84
C ILE A 1107 9.93 52.76 3.36
N PHE A 1108 9.19 53.47 2.49
CA PHE A 1108 9.16 53.16 1.06
C PHE A 1108 10.51 53.41 0.36
N GLN A 1109 11.23 54.47 0.74
CA GLN A 1109 12.55 54.77 0.18
C GLN A 1109 13.58 53.74 0.58
N GLU A 1110 13.60 53.32 1.85
CA GLU A 1110 14.46 52.25 2.34
C GLU A 1110 14.12 50.94 1.61
N TYR A 1111 12.85 50.57 1.55
CA TYR A 1111 12.37 49.40 0.81
C TYR A 1111 12.82 49.43 -0.67
N ASN A 1112 12.58 50.54 -1.38
CA ASN A 1112 12.99 50.70 -2.78
C ASN A 1112 14.51 50.75 -2.95
N ARG A 1113 15.25 51.32 -1.99
CA ARG A 1113 16.72 51.39 -2.00
C ARG A 1113 17.34 50.01 -1.79
N TYR A 1114 16.79 49.20 -0.90
CA TYR A 1114 17.18 47.80 -0.75
C TYR A 1114 16.94 47.05 -2.06
N LYS A 1115 15.76 47.22 -2.67
CA LYS A 1115 15.41 46.63 -3.98
C LYS A 1115 16.38 47.03 -5.11
N LEU A 1116 16.73 48.32 -5.20
CA LEU A 1116 17.67 48.85 -6.20
C LEU A 1116 19.11 48.41 -5.94
N ALA A 1117 19.56 48.40 -4.68
CA ALA A 1117 20.90 47.97 -4.31
C ALA A 1117 21.11 46.48 -4.60
N ASP A 1118 20.09 45.67 -4.38
CA ASP A 1118 20.10 44.25 -4.69
C ASP A 1118 20.14 44.03 -6.22
N GLY A 1119 19.29 44.72 -6.98
CA GLY A 1119 19.32 44.70 -8.45
C GLY A 1119 20.66 45.18 -9.04
N ALA A 1120 21.29 46.19 -8.44
CA ALA A 1120 22.58 46.70 -8.89
C ALA A 1120 23.74 45.74 -8.58
N ARG A 1121 23.73 45.07 -7.41
CA ARG A 1121 24.71 44.02 -7.08
C ARG A 1121 24.59 42.83 -8.03
N GLU A 1122 23.37 42.44 -8.37
CA GLU A 1122 23.13 41.37 -9.34
C GLU A 1122 23.62 41.74 -10.75
N PHE A 1123 23.39 42.98 -11.19
CA PHE A 1123 23.88 43.47 -12.48
C PHE A 1123 25.41 43.55 -12.52
N LEU A 1124 26.05 44.09 -11.48
CA LEU A 1124 27.51 44.17 -11.39
C LEU A 1124 28.17 42.78 -11.29
N GLY A 1125 27.52 41.82 -10.63
CA GLY A 1125 27.94 40.42 -10.62
C GLY A 1125 27.89 39.78 -12.01
N LYS A 1126 26.87 40.10 -12.82
CA LYS A 1126 26.75 39.65 -14.22
C LYS A 1126 27.74 40.33 -15.18
N CYS A 1127 28.23 41.53 -14.85
CA CYS A 1127 29.28 42.20 -15.63
C CYS A 1127 30.70 41.76 -15.27
N ALA A 1128 30.88 41.08 -14.14
CA ALA A 1128 32.18 40.64 -13.63
C ALA A 1128 32.54 39.18 -13.97
N GLY A 1129 31.59 38.41 -14.52
CA GLY A 1129 31.80 37.09 -15.13
C GLY A 1129 31.71 37.18 -16.65
#